data_AF-A0A432Y787-F1
#
_entry.id   AF-A0A432Y787-F1
#
_cell.length_a   1.000
_cell.length_b   1.000
_cell.length_c   1.000
_cell.angle_alpha   90.00
_cell.angle_beta   90.00
_cell.angle_gamma   90.00
#
_symmetry.space_group_name_H-M   'P 1'
#
loop_
_entity.id
_entity.type
_entity.pdbx_description
1 polymer ?
#
loop_
_entity_poly.entity_id
_entity_poly.type
_entity_poly.pdbx_seq_one_letter_code
_entity_poly.pdbx_strand_id
1 'polypeptide(L)'
;MSLKRFEAQSHKEAMRLVRAAMGADAIIVTSRKTAQGFEVFALREEDLDNVVGEAPAEAASDITRQLLHDVQEMRSLLQQQMNQNPPEDKRKWSYLKLRSSGYSEALARELITLMPQHLSRSETRSEAIEAWLTQQLAARLQHPQQDWDLLQHQGVIALVGPTGVGKTTTTAKLAAHYVMQMGSESLLLVTTDSYRVGAQQQLATYAELLNVELFAMTDDSDLEVLAEKIKNKRLVLVDTVGMSQRDHRLTQRIASFSVPELGSKPRLALLLNAASQQATLHEVASVYQTIAEQLELPLRDCILTKTDEASCLGGALDTAMHFGLCLQAVSGGQQVPEDIQAPDFNALVAASLTVTAETHAFAESEGAQLSSGLSPDSYALVSHAQVIRQCVEGLAAVVPDFAEVSARIGDASTIGELPRQLPQATAWALWSAPRPFQGWGQLTPHIALDSAGLPLVDAVLQHLCDDAEVLQPNQGHLFDYLPNVTQLMALEQEQVAWLAKPSRNHHVVSQGEKNSCVKVIARNGIDLDQWTMTYRGEQRKVKLRIAAVSLQRDSEETLQLLGVKVSAGKAKGSQFERFFLVHSACTAEQTRCLVDYMLLNDELPRLTRLAWQQLESNAAITENSVEANNKRLYLSGVLAALASRVEHTQHQGGSQVRAQLMALTQRSGRIEASKLMSAMWQVIQAHEAFRVVYQQEQ
;
A
#
# COMPACT_ATOMS: atom_id res chain seq x y z
N MET A 1 -16.13 60.09 12.17
CA MET A 1 -15.78 60.04 13.61
C MET A 1 -16.68 59.00 14.24
N SER A 2 -16.19 58.00 14.97
CA SER A 2 -16.12 58.19 16.43
C SER A 2 -15.20 57.20 17.17
N LEU A 3 -14.13 56.68 16.55
CA LEU A 3 -13.10 55.95 17.31
C LEU A 3 -12.55 56.87 18.41
N LYS A 4 -12.88 56.58 19.66
CA LYS A 4 -12.50 57.39 20.82
C LYS A 4 -11.38 56.70 21.60
N ARG A 5 -10.39 57.51 21.96
CA ARG A 5 -9.22 57.11 22.72
C ARG A 5 -9.43 57.43 24.20
N PHE A 6 -9.23 56.43 25.05
CA PHE A 6 -9.32 56.56 26.50
C PHE A 6 -8.00 56.13 27.11
N GLU A 7 -7.44 56.98 27.97
CA GLU A 7 -6.22 56.69 28.71
C GLU A 7 -6.52 56.73 30.21
N ALA A 8 -6.02 55.74 30.96
CA ALA A 8 -6.12 55.69 32.41
C ALA A 8 -4.93 54.97 33.03
N GLN A 9 -4.70 55.12 34.34
CA GLN A 9 -3.56 54.48 35.00
C GLN A 9 -3.70 52.96 35.09
N SER A 10 -4.94 52.43 35.00
CA SER A 10 -5.21 51.00 35.01
C SER A 10 -6.22 50.60 33.93
N HIS A 11 -6.11 49.36 33.44
CA HIS A 11 -7.02 48.81 32.44
C HIS A 11 -8.50 48.87 32.88
N LYS A 12 -8.76 48.60 34.17
CA LYS A 12 -10.12 48.63 34.74
C LYS A 12 -10.71 50.04 34.71
N GLU A 13 -9.90 51.06 34.92
CA GLU A 13 -10.31 52.46 34.86
C GLU A 13 -10.53 52.92 33.42
N ALA A 14 -9.67 52.52 32.48
CA ALA A 14 -9.87 52.78 31.05
C ALA A 14 -11.17 52.16 30.53
N MET A 15 -11.47 50.92 30.93
CA MET A 15 -12.74 50.25 30.58
C MET A 15 -13.96 50.91 31.22
N ARG A 16 -13.82 51.48 32.42
CA ARG A 16 -14.89 52.26 33.06
C ARG A 16 -15.16 53.55 32.28
N LEU A 17 -14.11 54.24 31.80
CA LEU A 17 -14.23 55.44 30.99
C LEU A 17 -14.88 55.14 29.63
N VAL A 18 -14.49 54.04 28.98
CA VAL A 18 -15.13 53.56 27.74
C VAL A 18 -16.63 53.34 27.97
N ARG A 19 -17.01 52.58 29.01
CA ARG A 19 -18.42 52.32 29.31
C ARG A 19 -19.22 53.57 29.67
N ALA A 20 -18.62 54.48 30.45
CA ALA A 20 -19.28 55.73 30.84
C ALA A 20 -19.52 56.67 29.64
N ALA A 21 -18.58 56.70 28.69
CA ALA A 21 -18.66 57.59 27.53
C ALA A 21 -19.40 56.98 26.34
N MET A 22 -19.41 55.65 26.19
CA MET A 22 -19.88 54.97 24.98
C MET A 22 -21.00 53.96 25.23
N GLY A 23 -21.30 53.59 26.46
CA GLY A 23 -22.33 52.60 26.80
C GLY A 23 -21.75 51.20 27.05
N ALA A 24 -22.60 50.25 27.42
CA ALA A 24 -22.18 48.88 27.70
C ALA A 24 -21.74 48.13 26.42
N ASP A 25 -22.27 48.54 25.27
CA ASP A 25 -22.13 47.87 23.96
C ASP A 25 -21.00 48.48 23.12
N ALA A 26 -19.99 49.06 23.78
CA ALA A 26 -18.82 49.62 23.10
C ALA A 26 -17.85 48.51 22.67
N ILE A 27 -17.50 48.48 21.39
CA ILE A 27 -16.54 47.53 20.82
C ILE A 27 -15.14 48.11 20.98
N ILE A 28 -14.26 47.35 21.64
CA ILE A 28 -12.84 47.69 21.79
C ILE A 28 -12.11 47.25 20.53
N VAL A 29 -11.47 48.19 19.83
CA VAL A 29 -10.67 47.88 18.64
C VAL A 29 -9.26 47.50 19.04
N THR A 30 -8.65 48.25 19.95
CA THR A 30 -7.30 47.97 20.46
C THR A 30 -7.18 48.36 21.93
N SER A 31 -6.40 47.60 22.68
CA SER A 31 -5.96 47.99 24.02
C SER A 31 -4.48 47.68 24.19
N ARG A 32 -3.73 48.63 24.76
CA ARG A 32 -2.30 48.43 25.04
C ARG A 32 -1.89 49.09 26.35
N LYS A 33 -0.87 48.51 26.98
CA LYS A 33 -0.22 49.09 28.15
C LYS A 33 0.88 50.03 27.68
N THR A 34 0.92 51.25 28.20
CA THR A 34 1.92 52.29 27.89
C THR A 34 2.71 52.64 29.13
N ALA A 35 3.81 53.38 28.97
CA ALA A 35 4.65 53.81 30.10
C ALA A 35 3.91 54.72 31.12
N GLN A 36 2.80 55.35 30.71
CA GLN A 36 1.99 56.25 31.53
C GLN A 36 0.63 55.65 31.95
N GLY A 37 0.35 54.38 31.61
CA GLY A 37 -0.89 53.70 31.99
C GLY A 37 -1.40 52.69 30.96
N PHE A 38 -2.70 52.74 30.68
CA PHE A 38 -3.42 51.90 29.73
C PHE A 38 -4.19 52.78 28.75
N GLU A 39 -4.06 52.48 27.47
CA GLU A 39 -4.73 53.15 26.37
C GLU A 39 -5.69 52.18 25.68
N VAL A 40 -6.93 52.63 25.45
CA VAL A 40 -8.01 51.85 24.84
C VAL A 40 -8.69 52.69 23.76
N PHE A 41 -8.83 52.12 22.56
CA PHE A 41 -9.61 52.70 21.48
C PHE A 41 -10.93 51.93 21.32
N ALA A 42 -12.05 52.64 21.38
CA ALA A 42 -13.38 52.05 21.32
C ALA A 42 -14.30 52.79 20.33
N LEU A 43 -15.25 52.06 19.76
CA LEU A 43 -16.30 52.53 18.86
C LEU A 43 -17.67 51.98 19.28
N ARG A 44 -18.77 52.62 18.86
CA ARG A 44 -20.13 52.12 19.11
C ARG A 44 -20.56 51.17 17.99
N GLU A 45 -21.33 50.15 18.34
CA GLU A 45 -21.85 49.16 17.40
C GLU A 45 -22.74 49.79 16.31
N GLU A 46 -23.51 50.84 16.64
CA GLU A 46 -24.32 51.61 15.68
C GLU A 46 -23.49 52.43 14.67
N ASP A 47 -22.21 52.67 14.98
CA ASP A 47 -21.27 53.35 14.07
C ASP A 47 -20.55 52.36 13.13
N LEU A 48 -20.79 51.04 13.27
CA LEU A 48 -20.18 50.00 12.41
C LEU A 48 -20.81 49.99 11.01
N ASP A 49 -22.12 50.24 10.91
CA ASP A 49 -22.89 50.20 9.65
C ASP A 49 -22.70 51.45 8.79
N ASN A 50 -22.30 52.58 9.38
CA ASN A 50 -21.98 53.83 8.68
C ASN A 50 -20.54 53.89 8.12
N VAL A 51 -19.78 52.78 8.19
CA VAL A 51 -18.40 52.68 7.64
C VAL A 51 -18.39 52.12 6.20
N VAL A 52 -19.55 51.73 5.64
CA VAL A 52 -19.63 51.10 4.30
C VAL A 52 -20.13 52.02 3.18
N GLY A 53 -20.53 53.27 3.42
CA GLY A 53 -21.02 54.15 2.34
C GLY A 53 -20.74 55.64 2.52
N GLU A 54 -19.81 56.18 1.70
CA GLU A 54 -19.55 57.60 1.35
C GLU A 54 -19.21 58.56 2.52
N ALA A 55 -18.13 59.35 2.62
CA ALA A 55 -16.94 59.81 1.87
C ALA A 55 -15.93 60.36 2.96
N PRO A 56 -14.77 61.02 2.72
CA PRO A 56 -13.99 61.31 1.52
C PRO A 56 -12.56 60.71 1.53
N ALA A 57 -11.97 60.63 0.33
CA ALA A 57 -10.63 60.13 0.07
C ALA A 57 -9.55 61.13 0.46
N GLU A 58 -9.17 61.22 1.74
CA GLU A 58 -7.95 61.95 2.15
C GLU A 58 -7.47 61.66 3.59
N ALA A 59 -7.53 60.40 4.06
CA ALA A 59 -6.81 59.99 5.29
C ALA A 59 -6.67 58.47 5.49
N ALA A 60 -6.89 57.64 4.47
CA ALA A 60 -6.36 56.28 4.50
C ALA A 60 -4.91 56.41 4.06
N SER A 61 -3.96 56.26 5.00
CA SER A 61 -2.54 56.39 4.69
C SER A 61 -2.22 55.59 3.42
N ASP A 62 -1.45 56.16 2.51
CA ASP A 62 -1.02 55.46 1.29
C ASP A 62 -0.46 54.08 1.65
N ILE A 63 0.16 53.97 2.82
CA ILE A 63 0.64 52.73 3.44
C ILE A 63 -0.47 51.68 3.64
N THR A 64 -1.69 52.02 4.03
CA THR A 64 -2.76 51.02 4.23
C THR A 64 -3.33 50.53 2.91
N ARG A 65 -3.48 51.41 1.91
CA ARG A 65 -3.88 51.00 0.55
C ARG A 65 -2.77 50.23 -0.15
N GLN A 66 -1.53 50.65 0.05
CA GLN A 66 -0.36 50.01 -0.52
C GLN A 66 -0.10 48.67 0.17
N LEU A 67 -0.28 48.54 1.49
CA LEU A 67 -0.25 47.24 2.17
C LEU A 67 -1.40 46.33 1.72
N LEU A 68 -2.61 46.85 1.52
CA LEU A 68 -3.72 46.03 1.01
C LEU A 68 -3.51 45.63 -0.45
N HIS A 69 -2.94 46.53 -1.26
CA HIS A 69 -2.55 46.25 -2.64
C HIS A 69 -1.40 45.24 -2.68
N ASP A 70 -0.33 45.42 -1.90
CA ASP A 70 0.80 44.52 -1.77
C ASP A 70 0.37 43.15 -1.23
N VAL A 71 -0.59 43.09 -0.29
CA VAL A 71 -1.17 41.84 0.21
C VAL A 71 -2.04 41.16 -0.85
N GLN A 72 -2.83 41.91 -1.62
CA GLN A 72 -3.64 41.37 -2.72
C GLN A 72 -2.77 40.96 -3.91
N GLU A 73 -1.69 41.67 -4.19
CA GLU A 73 -0.72 41.42 -5.25
C GLU A 73 0.17 40.24 -4.87
N MET A 74 0.65 40.14 -3.62
CA MET A 74 1.25 38.93 -3.05
C MET A 74 0.30 37.74 -3.15
N ARG A 75 -0.97 37.90 -2.77
CA ARG A 75 -1.96 36.83 -2.85
C ARG A 75 -2.21 36.40 -4.30
N SER A 76 -2.25 37.34 -5.24
CA SER A 76 -2.40 37.06 -6.66
C SER A 76 -1.16 36.38 -7.25
N LEU A 77 0.05 36.80 -6.88
CA LEU A 77 1.31 36.21 -7.33
C LEU A 77 1.53 34.81 -6.72
N LEU A 78 1.17 34.60 -5.45
CA LEU A 78 1.15 33.29 -4.81
C LEU A 78 0.12 32.37 -5.47
N GLN A 79 -1.09 32.86 -5.73
CA GLN A 79 -2.14 32.10 -6.40
C GLN A 79 -1.82 31.81 -7.87
N GLN A 80 -1.09 32.71 -8.54
CA GLN A 80 -0.60 32.54 -9.91
C GLN A 80 0.61 31.61 -9.98
N GLN A 81 1.47 31.52 -8.95
CA GLN A 81 2.50 30.49 -8.82
C GLN A 81 1.91 29.11 -8.47
N MET A 82 0.77 29.06 -7.79
CA MET A 82 0.08 27.81 -7.41
C MET A 82 -0.81 27.23 -8.51
N ASN A 83 -1.33 28.06 -9.42
CA ASN A 83 -2.02 27.63 -10.65
C ASN A 83 -1.04 27.37 -11.82
N GLN A 84 0.25 27.60 -11.61
CA GLN A 84 1.27 27.14 -12.53
C GLN A 84 1.55 25.66 -12.26
N ASN A 85 1.85 24.93 -13.34
CA ASN A 85 2.29 23.54 -13.30
C ASN A 85 3.20 23.27 -12.10
N PRO A 86 3.18 22.05 -11.52
CA PRO A 86 4.09 21.71 -10.42
C PRO A 86 5.51 22.16 -10.78
N PRO A 87 6.24 22.81 -9.86
CA PRO A 87 7.60 23.31 -10.13
C PRO A 87 8.49 22.18 -10.63
N GLU A 88 9.63 22.50 -11.27
CA GLU A 88 10.59 21.52 -11.82
C GLU A 88 10.92 20.37 -10.85
N ASP A 89 10.82 20.61 -9.53
CA ASP A 89 10.95 19.61 -8.48
C ASP A 89 9.58 19.16 -7.89
N LYS A 90 8.95 18.19 -8.57
CA LYS A 90 7.69 17.54 -8.14
C LYS A 90 7.78 16.85 -6.77
N ARG A 91 8.97 16.42 -6.37
CA ARG A 91 9.19 15.78 -5.06
C ARG A 91 9.10 16.81 -3.95
N LYS A 92 9.73 17.96 -4.13
CA LYS A 92 9.62 19.09 -3.19
C LYS A 92 8.17 19.56 -3.07
N TRP A 93 7.43 19.68 -4.18
CA TRP A 93 6.02 20.04 -4.15
C TRP A 93 5.18 19.05 -3.32
N SER A 94 5.35 17.76 -3.60
CA SER A 94 4.60 16.70 -2.91
C SER A 94 4.94 16.63 -1.42
N TYR A 95 6.22 16.86 -1.06
CA TYR A 95 6.66 16.97 0.33
C TYR A 95 5.91 18.10 1.06
N LEU A 96 5.94 19.31 0.47
CA LEU A 96 5.28 20.48 1.05
C LEU A 96 3.77 20.28 1.15
N LYS A 97 3.16 19.61 0.17
CA LYS A 97 1.75 19.24 0.18
C LYS A 97 1.41 18.30 1.34
N LEU A 98 2.22 17.26 1.57
CA LEU A 98 2.01 16.35 2.71
C LEU A 98 2.15 17.08 4.06
N ARG A 99 3.19 17.92 4.21
CA ARG A 99 3.41 18.67 5.46
C ARG A 99 2.30 19.69 5.73
N SER A 100 1.88 20.45 4.71
CA SER A 100 0.75 21.39 4.82
C SER A 100 -0.60 20.71 5.07
N SER A 101 -0.73 19.44 4.67
CA SER A 101 -1.90 18.60 4.95
C SER A 101 -1.89 18.01 6.37
N GLY A 102 -0.84 18.26 7.16
CA GLY A 102 -0.71 17.81 8.55
C GLY A 102 -0.05 16.43 8.74
N TYR A 103 0.48 15.82 7.68
CA TYR A 103 1.22 14.56 7.80
C TYR A 103 2.61 14.77 8.42
N SER A 104 3.11 13.77 9.15
CA SER A 104 4.42 13.81 9.82
C SER A 104 5.56 14.00 8.81
N GLU A 105 6.65 14.54 9.33
CA GLU A 105 7.90 14.70 8.60
C GLU A 105 8.45 13.35 8.13
N ALA A 106 8.37 12.34 9.00
CA ALA A 106 8.81 10.98 8.71
C ALA A 106 8.04 10.39 7.53
N LEU A 107 6.71 10.40 7.59
CA LEU A 107 5.86 9.86 6.53
C LEU A 107 6.00 10.64 5.23
N ALA A 108 6.10 11.97 5.31
CA ALA A 108 6.32 12.80 4.15
C ALA A 108 7.64 12.43 3.45
N ARG A 109 8.76 12.35 4.17
CA ARG A 109 10.06 11.96 3.59
C ARG A 109 10.04 10.56 2.97
N GLU A 110 9.41 9.61 3.66
CA GLU A 110 9.28 8.24 3.19
C GLU A 110 8.55 8.19 1.83
N LEU A 111 7.36 8.79 1.74
CA LEU A 111 6.58 8.80 0.50
C LEU A 111 7.34 9.47 -0.65
N ILE A 112 8.05 10.56 -0.38
CA ILE A 112 8.83 11.24 -1.42
C ILE A 112 10.02 10.41 -1.90
N THR A 113 10.61 9.62 -0.99
CA THR A 113 11.68 8.68 -1.33
C THR A 113 11.16 7.53 -2.19
N LEU A 114 9.97 7.01 -1.86
CA LEU A 114 9.31 5.92 -2.60
C LEU A 114 8.67 6.37 -3.92
N MET A 115 8.57 7.68 -4.17
CA MET A 115 7.90 8.22 -5.35
C MET A 115 8.56 7.73 -6.65
N PRO A 116 7.78 7.06 -7.53
CA PRO A 116 8.27 6.58 -8.82
C PRO A 116 8.85 7.70 -9.69
N GLN A 117 10.01 7.44 -10.30
CA GLN A 117 10.70 8.44 -11.11
C GLN A 117 9.90 8.92 -12.34
N HIS A 118 9.01 8.08 -12.87
CA HIS A 118 8.14 8.48 -13.99
C HIS A 118 7.12 9.52 -13.53
N LEU A 119 6.64 9.47 -12.29
CA LEU A 119 5.78 10.52 -11.72
C LEU A 119 6.58 11.79 -11.45
N SER A 120 7.83 11.66 -11.02
CA SER A 120 8.71 12.80 -10.75
C SER A 120 9.26 13.49 -12.00
N ARG A 121 9.29 12.85 -13.18
CA ARG A 121 9.86 13.38 -14.44
C ARG A 121 8.87 13.55 -15.59
N SER A 122 7.64 13.05 -15.47
CA SER A 122 6.63 13.15 -16.54
C SER A 122 6.03 14.56 -16.63
N GLU A 123 5.58 14.99 -17.81
CA GLU A 123 4.73 16.18 -18.01
C GLU A 123 3.30 16.01 -17.45
N THR A 124 2.97 14.83 -16.89
CA THR A 124 1.63 14.54 -16.36
C THR A 124 1.24 15.44 -15.19
N ARG A 125 -0.03 15.87 -15.25
CA ARG A 125 -0.78 16.72 -14.31
C ARG A 125 -0.70 16.23 -12.86
N SER A 126 -0.86 17.16 -11.91
CA SER A 126 -0.88 16.94 -10.46
C SER A 126 -1.78 15.78 -10.03
N GLU A 127 -2.83 15.48 -10.79
CA GLU A 127 -3.77 14.36 -10.59
C GLU A 127 -3.09 12.98 -10.45
N ALA A 128 -2.07 12.67 -11.25
CA ALA A 128 -1.42 11.35 -11.20
C ALA A 128 -0.57 11.17 -9.92
N ILE A 129 0.01 12.27 -9.42
CA ILE A 129 0.76 12.29 -8.17
C ILE A 129 -0.20 12.20 -6.99
N GLU A 130 -1.31 12.93 -7.04
CA GLU A 130 -2.35 12.88 -6.00
C GLU A 130 -3.02 11.51 -5.92
N ALA A 131 -3.32 10.88 -7.05
CA ALA A 131 -3.81 9.51 -7.09
C ALA A 131 -2.80 8.54 -6.47
N TRP A 132 -1.51 8.69 -6.78
CA TRP A 132 -0.46 7.87 -6.18
C TRP A 132 -0.35 8.10 -4.67
N LEU A 133 -0.30 9.35 -4.20
CA LEU A 133 -0.27 9.68 -2.77
C LEU A 133 -1.51 9.13 -2.05
N THR A 134 -2.69 9.28 -2.66
CA THR A 134 -3.94 8.77 -2.12
C THR A 134 -3.88 7.27 -1.94
N GLN A 135 -3.45 6.55 -2.97
CA GLN A 135 -3.27 5.10 -2.92
C GLN A 135 -2.25 4.67 -1.85
N GLN A 136 -1.12 5.37 -1.74
CA GLN A 136 -0.08 5.05 -0.77
C GLN A 136 -0.52 5.25 0.68
N LEU A 137 -1.25 6.34 0.95
CA LEU A 137 -1.76 6.66 2.27
C LEU A 137 -2.92 5.73 2.65
N ALA A 138 -3.88 5.51 1.74
CA ALA A 138 -5.01 4.60 1.97
C ALA A 138 -4.56 3.16 2.24
N ALA A 139 -3.49 2.71 1.59
CA ALA A 139 -2.89 1.39 1.81
C ALA A 139 -2.25 1.20 3.19
N ARG A 140 -1.91 2.29 3.90
CA ARG A 140 -1.29 2.25 5.23
C ARG A 140 -2.31 2.24 6.36
N LEU A 141 -3.54 2.69 6.11
CA LEU A 141 -4.63 2.64 7.08
C LEU A 141 -5.09 1.20 7.27
N GLN A 142 -5.43 0.83 8.50
CA GLN A 142 -6.06 -0.46 8.80
C GLN A 142 -7.56 -0.35 8.52
N HIS A 143 -8.09 -1.31 7.76
CA HIS A 143 -9.47 -1.33 7.29
C HIS A 143 -10.29 -2.33 8.11
N PRO A 144 -11.56 -2.02 8.43
CA PRO A 144 -12.48 -3.02 8.98
C PRO A 144 -12.78 -4.08 7.92
N GLN A 145 -13.14 -5.29 8.34
CA GLN A 145 -13.47 -6.38 7.40
C GLN A 145 -14.75 -6.11 6.60
N GLN A 146 -15.64 -5.30 7.17
CA GLN A 146 -16.91 -4.88 6.58
C GLN A 146 -17.37 -3.56 7.22
N ASP A 147 -18.35 -2.91 6.60
CA ASP A 147 -18.96 -1.71 7.18
C ASP A 147 -19.57 -2.01 8.55
N TRP A 148 -19.32 -1.12 9.50
CA TRP A 148 -19.78 -1.25 10.88
C TRP A 148 -19.31 -2.55 11.58
N ASP A 149 -18.13 -3.07 11.24
CA ASP A 149 -17.53 -4.26 11.87
C ASP A 149 -17.50 -4.16 13.41
N LEU A 150 -17.21 -2.97 13.95
CA LEU A 150 -17.28 -2.70 15.38
C LEU A 150 -18.63 -3.11 16.00
N LEU A 151 -19.75 -2.86 15.32
CA LEU A 151 -21.11 -3.16 15.80
C LEU A 151 -21.50 -4.63 15.66
N GLN A 152 -20.73 -5.43 14.91
CA GLN A 152 -20.96 -6.87 14.75
C GLN A 152 -20.43 -7.69 15.92
N HIS A 153 -19.53 -7.10 16.71
CA HIS A 153 -18.97 -7.67 17.91
C HIS A 153 -20.06 -8.12 18.90
N GLN A 154 -19.82 -9.25 19.54
CA GLN A 154 -20.65 -9.75 20.64
C GLN A 154 -19.82 -9.62 21.92
N GLY A 155 -20.21 -8.73 22.82
CA GLY A 155 -19.43 -8.42 24.00
C GLY A 155 -19.44 -6.94 24.38
N VAL A 156 -18.39 -6.50 25.06
CA VAL A 156 -18.25 -5.13 25.57
C VAL A 156 -17.34 -4.30 24.66
N ILE A 157 -17.79 -3.10 24.29
CA ILE A 157 -16.99 -2.08 23.62
C ILE A 157 -16.97 -0.83 24.49
N ALA A 158 -15.78 -0.40 24.89
CA ALA A 158 -15.57 0.82 25.65
C ALA A 158 -15.02 1.92 24.75
N LEU A 159 -15.75 3.03 24.69
CA LEU A 159 -15.35 4.21 23.92
C LEU A 159 -14.45 5.07 24.79
N VAL A 160 -13.18 5.16 24.41
CA VAL A 160 -12.13 5.82 25.21
C VAL A 160 -11.55 7.01 24.45
N GLY A 161 -11.00 7.99 25.16
CA GLY A 161 -10.45 9.20 24.55
C GLY A 161 -10.49 10.42 25.50
N PRO A 162 -9.75 11.49 25.19
CA PRO A 162 -9.62 12.65 26.07
C PRO A 162 -10.96 13.36 26.32
N THR A 163 -10.99 14.28 27.29
CA THR A 163 -12.17 15.11 27.53
C THR A 163 -12.58 15.90 26.28
N GLY A 164 -13.90 16.04 26.05
CA GLY A 164 -14.42 16.82 24.93
C GLY A 164 -14.24 16.22 23.53
N VAL A 165 -13.68 15.01 23.39
CA VAL A 165 -13.49 14.34 22.09
C VAL A 165 -14.79 13.90 21.41
N GLY A 166 -15.89 13.77 22.17
CA GLY A 166 -17.20 13.37 21.62
C GLY A 166 -17.69 11.98 22.00
N LYS A 167 -17.06 11.29 22.97
CA LYS A 167 -17.45 9.94 23.46
C LYS A 167 -18.97 9.75 23.61
N THR A 168 -19.62 10.52 24.48
CA THR A 168 -21.06 10.39 24.76
C THR A 168 -21.93 10.51 23.51
N THR A 169 -21.61 11.48 22.63
CA THR A 169 -22.35 11.66 21.37
C THR A 169 -22.09 10.50 20.41
N THR A 170 -20.84 10.05 20.27
CA THR A 170 -20.48 8.89 19.44
C THR A 170 -21.14 7.61 19.95
N THR A 171 -21.23 7.42 21.28
CA THR A 171 -21.96 6.30 21.89
C THR A 171 -23.42 6.29 21.44
N ALA A 172 -24.09 7.45 21.51
CA ALA A 172 -25.48 7.57 21.08
C ALA A 172 -25.66 7.29 19.57
N LYS A 173 -24.75 7.78 18.73
CA LYS A 173 -24.78 7.51 17.28
C LYS A 173 -24.59 6.02 16.96
N LEU A 174 -23.61 5.37 17.60
CA LEU A 174 -23.38 3.93 17.46
C LEU A 174 -24.58 3.11 17.97
N ALA A 175 -25.16 3.52 19.10
CA ALA A 175 -26.36 2.89 19.65
C ALA A 175 -27.53 2.95 18.67
N ALA A 176 -27.79 4.13 18.10
CA ALA A 176 -28.86 4.32 17.13
C ALA A 176 -28.66 3.45 15.88
N HIS A 177 -27.44 3.42 15.31
CA HIS A 177 -27.11 2.54 14.19
C HIS A 177 -27.30 1.05 14.52
N TYR A 178 -26.87 0.62 15.71
CA TYR A 178 -27.05 -0.75 16.15
C TYR A 178 -28.53 -1.11 16.32
N VAL A 179 -29.33 -0.25 16.97
CA VAL A 179 -30.77 -0.45 17.18
C VAL A 179 -31.51 -0.57 15.85
N MET A 180 -31.15 0.24 14.85
CA MET A 180 -31.73 0.17 13.51
C MET A 180 -31.46 -1.17 12.81
N GLN A 181 -30.38 -1.86 13.14
CA GLN A 181 -29.97 -3.13 12.53
C GLN A 181 -30.42 -4.36 13.33
N MET A 182 -30.32 -4.31 14.66
CA MET A 182 -30.40 -5.48 15.55
C MET A 182 -31.49 -5.36 16.63
N GLY A 183 -32.21 -4.23 16.68
CA GLY A 183 -33.23 -3.93 17.68
C GLY A 183 -32.66 -3.52 19.04
N SER A 184 -33.46 -2.82 19.84
CA SER A 184 -33.02 -2.24 21.12
C SER A 184 -32.85 -3.24 22.25
N GLU A 185 -33.59 -4.35 22.22
CA GLU A 185 -33.55 -5.39 23.25
C GLU A 185 -32.15 -6.02 23.41
N SER A 186 -31.38 -6.09 22.33
CA SER A 186 -30.06 -6.74 22.31
C SER A 186 -28.89 -5.81 22.68
N LEU A 187 -29.18 -4.54 23.01
CA LEU A 187 -28.21 -3.51 23.38
C LEU A 187 -28.37 -3.11 24.85
N LEU A 188 -27.24 -2.88 25.52
CA LEU A 188 -27.16 -2.18 26.80
C LEU A 188 -26.18 -1.02 26.68
N LEU A 189 -26.61 0.16 27.14
CA LEU A 189 -25.73 1.30 27.33
C LEU A 189 -25.25 1.33 28.77
N VAL A 190 -23.96 1.60 28.95
CA VAL A 190 -23.35 1.83 30.25
C VAL A 190 -22.68 3.19 30.21
N THR A 191 -22.90 4.02 31.22
CA THR A 191 -22.11 5.24 31.42
C THR A 191 -21.31 5.15 32.70
N THR A 192 -20.06 5.57 32.62
CA THR A 192 -19.17 5.71 33.79
C THR A 192 -18.86 7.17 34.12
N ASP A 193 -19.41 8.12 33.34
CA ASP A 193 -19.29 9.57 33.60
C ASP A 193 -20.36 10.00 34.62
N SER A 194 -20.16 9.61 35.88
CA SER A 194 -21.05 9.96 37.01
C SER A 194 -20.82 11.38 37.54
N TYR A 195 -19.78 12.08 37.07
CA TYR A 195 -19.43 13.42 37.54
C TYR A 195 -20.06 14.53 36.69
N ARG A 196 -20.26 14.31 35.38
CA ARG A 196 -20.82 15.31 34.47
C ARG A 196 -22.31 15.07 34.26
N VAL A 197 -23.12 15.66 35.15
CA VAL A 197 -24.60 15.58 35.15
C VAL A 197 -25.20 15.78 33.75
N GLY A 198 -24.70 16.75 32.97
CA GLY A 198 -25.19 17.01 31.62
C GLY A 198 -24.91 15.88 30.61
N ALA A 199 -23.74 15.23 30.68
CA ALA A 199 -23.39 14.13 29.79
C ALA A 199 -24.23 12.88 30.10
N GLN A 200 -24.40 12.57 31.39
CA GLN A 200 -25.27 11.48 31.83
C GLN A 200 -26.72 11.70 31.41
N GLN A 201 -27.27 12.90 31.62
CA GLN A 201 -28.64 13.24 31.20
C GLN A 201 -28.80 13.17 29.68
N GLN A 202 -27.78 13.59 28.93
CA GLN A 202 -27.77 13.52 27.48
C GLN A 202 -27.86 12.07 26.99
N LEU A 203 -27.01 11.17 27.52
CA LEU A 203 -27.06 9.76 27.14
C LEU A 203 -28.36 9.08 27.60
N ALA A 204 -28.89 9.44 28.77
CA ALA A 204 -30.18 8.95 29.25
C ALA A 204 -31.34 9.34 28.32
N THR A 205 -31.32 10.58 27.82
CA THR A 205 -32.32 11.04 26.84
C THR A 205 -32.23 10.22 25.55
N TYR A 206 -31.03 9.94 25.04
CA TYR A 206 -30.88 9.09 23.86
C TYR A 206 -31.29 7.64 24.10
N ALA A 207 -30.96 7.08 25.26
CA ALA A 207 -31.38 5.73 25.64
C ALA A 207 -32.92 5.61 25.67
N GLU A 208 -33.60 6.59 26.25
CA GLU A 208 -35.07 6.67 26.26
C GLU A 208 -35.65 6.76 24.85
N LEU A 209 -35.11 7.65 24.00
CA LEU A 209 -35.55 7.81 22.61
C LEU A 209 -35.36 6.54 21.78
N LEU A 210 -34.28 5.79 22.02
CA LEU A 210 -33.96 4.55 21.31
C LEU A 210 -34.62 3.31 21.94
N ASN A 211 -35.36 3.47 23.05
CA ASN A 211 -35.89 2.37 23.87
C ASN A 211 -34.80 1.35 24.26
N VAL A 212 -33.62 1.84 24.62
CA VAL A 212 -32.46 1.05 25.04
C VAL A 212 -32.26 1.21 26.54
N GLU A 213 -31.92 0.11 27.19
CA GLU A 213 -31.60 0.12 28.62
C GLU A 213 -30.28 0.86 28.88
N LEU A 214 -30.30 1.79 29.86
CA LEU A 214 -29.11 2.50 30.33
C LEU A 214 -28.79 2.11 31.77
N PHE A 215 -27.54 1.72 32.00
CA PHE A 215 -26.98 1.52 33.33
C PHE A 215 -25.99 2.64 33.65
N ALA A 216 -26.32 3.45 34.66
CA ALA A 216 -25.42 4.48 35.17
C ALA A 216 -24.55 3.93 36.29
N MET A 217 -23.26 3.78 36.03
CA MET A 217 -22.30 3.22 36.98
C MET A 217 -21.70 4.31 37.86
N THR A 218 -21.84 4.13 39.16
CA THR A 218 -21.24 4.93 40.25
C THR A 218 -20.14 4.15 40.95
N ASP A 219 -19.42 4.81 41.86
CA ASP A 219 -18.34 4.20 42.65
C ASP A 219 -18.84 3.05 43.54
N ASP A 220 -20.09 3.12 43.99
CA ASP A 220 -20.77 2.14 44.86
C ASP A 220 -21.65 1.16 44.08
N SER A 221 -21.52 1.09 42.75
CA SER A 221 -22.37 0.22 41.92
C SER A 221 -22.04 -1.25 42.12
N ASP A 222 -23.09 -2.04 42.30
CA ASP A 222 -23.01 -3.49 42.41
C ASP A 222 -22.79 -4.13 41.03
N LEU A 223 -21.62 -4.76 40.84
CA LEU A 223 -21.25 -5.43 39.59
C LEU A 223 -22.15 -6.65 39.32
N GLU A 224 -22.76 -7.25 40.34
CA GLU A 224 -23.69 -8.37 40.17
C GLU A 224 -24.98 -7.91 39.46
N VAL A 225 -25.46 -6.70 39.78
CA VAL A 225 -26.63 -6.10 39.10
C VAL A 225 -26.33 -5.83 37.63
N LEU A 226 -25.11 -5.36 37.33
CA LEU A 226 -24.67 -5.16 35.95
C LEU A 226 -24.58 -6.49 35.21
N ALA A 227 -24.00 -7.53 35.83
CA ALA A 227 -23.90 -8.86 35.24
C ALA A 227 -25.27 -9.43 34.88
N GLU A 228 -26.29 -9.29 35.74
CA GLU A 228 -27.67 -9.71 35.43
C GLU A 228 -28.24 -8.98 34.21
N LYS A 229 -28.03 -7.67 34.10
CA LYS A 229 -28.51 -6.88 32.94
C LYS A 229 -27.82 -7.28 31.63
N ILE A 230 -26.60 -7.77 31.71
CA ILE A 230 -25.79 -8.17 30.55
C ILE A 230 -26.22 -9.52 29.96
N LYS A 231 -26.76 -10.46 30.77
CA LYS A 231 -27.02 -11.85 30.36
C LYS A 231 -27.82 -12.03 29.06
N ASN A 232 -28.72 -11.11 28.74
CA ASN A 232 -29.57 -11.18 27.54
C ASN A 232 -29.18 -10.16 26.47
N LYS A 233 -28.00 -9.57 26.57
CA LYS A 233 -27.52 -8.51 25.68
C LYS A 233 -26.44 -9.09 24.78
N ARG A 234 -26.52 -8.75 23.49
CA ARG A 234 -25.49 -9.11 22.51
C ARG A 234 -24.33 -8.12 22.56
N LEU A 235 -24.64 -6.84 22.73
CA LEU A 235 -23.66 -5.77 22.73
C LEU A 235 -23.86 -4.87 23.96
N VAL A 236 -22.74 -4.50 24.58
CA VAL A 236 -22.67 -3.49 25.63
C VAL A 236 -21.76 -2.36 25.15
N LEU A 237 -22.31 -1.15 25.02
CA LEU A 237 -21.54 0.05 24.70
C LEU A 237 -21.29 0.85 25.99
N VAL A 238 -20.02 1.09 26.30
CA VAL A 238 -19.60 1.81 27.50
C VAL A 238 -19.11 3.21 27.12
N ASP A 239 -19.84 4.23 27.58
CA ASP A 239 -19.42 5.63 27.55
C ASP A 239 -18.50 5.90 28.74
N THR A 240 -17.22 6.16 28.46
CA THR A 240 -16.24 6.42 29.53
C THR A 240 -16.15 7.89 29.86
N VAL A 241 -15.80 8.22 31.12
CA VAL A 241 -15.40 9.60 31.45
C VAL A 241 -14.21 10.01 30.58
N GLY A 242 -14.16 11.28 30.19
CA GLY A 242 -13.02 11.80 29.44
C GLY A 242 -11.77 11.85 30.31
N MET A 243 -10.69 11.19 29.88
CA MET A 243 -9.44 11.21 30.62
C MET A 243 -8.71 12.54 30.43
N SER A 244 -8.16 13.08 31.52
CA SER A 244 -6.86 13.74 31.46
C SER A 244 -5.80 12.64 31.26
N GLN A 245 -4.72 12.90 30.53
CA GLN A 245 -3.65 11.93 30.19
C GLN A 245 -2.96 11.26 31.42
N ARG A 246 -3.42 11.53 32.65
CA ARG A 246 -2.80 11.17 33.93
C ARG A 246 -3.73 10.43 34.91
N ASP A 247 -4.94 10.03 34.52
CA ASP A 247 -5.93 9.52 35.47
C ASP A 247 -5.98 7.97 35.54
N HIS A 248 -5.20 7.40 36.47
CA HIS A 248 -5.08 5.94 36.71
C HIS A 248 -6.36 5.24 37.24
N ARG A 249 -7.38 5.99 37.67
CA ARG A 249 -8.55 5.42 38.37
C ARG A 249 -9.57 4.76 37.43
N LEU A 250 -9.65 5.20 36.18
CA LEU A 250 -10.57 4.63 35.19
C LEU A 250 -10.05 3.30 34.62
N THR A 251 -8.73 3.14 34.59
CA THR A 251 -7.96 1.98 34.13
C THR A 251 -8.41 0.70 34.84
N GLN A 252 -8.65 0.76 36.16
CA GLN A 252 -9.14 -0.37 36.94
C GLN A 252 -10.62 -0.70 36.67
N ARG A 253 -11.44 0.29 36.31
CA ARG A 253 -12.88 0.10 36.05
C ARG A 253 -13.17 -0.48 34.68
N ILE A 254 -12.39 -0.11 33.66
CA ILE A 254 -12.57 -0.70 32.34
C ILE A 254 -12.25 -2.20 32.38
N ALA A 255 -11.19 -2.58 33.11
CA ALA A 255 -10.86 -3.98 33.36
C ALA A 255 -11.97 -4.74 34.12
N SER A 256 -12.72 -4.06 35.00
CA SER A 256 -13.86 -4.68 35.72
C SER A 256 -15.08 -4.99 34.84
N PHE A 257 -15.14 -4.49 33.59
CA PHE A 257 -16.13 -4.94 32.61
C PHE A 257 -15.74 -6.25 31.90
N SER A 258 -14.71 -6.96 32.38
CA SER A 258 -14.44 -8.33 31.96
C SER A 258 -15.53 -9.24 32.52
N VAL A 259 -16.64 -9.35 31.79
CA VAL A 259 -17.83 -10.10 32.22
C VAL A 259 -17.76 -11.52 31.63
N PRO A 260 -17.62 -12.58 32.46
CA PRO A 260 -17.52 -13.97 32.00
C PRO A 260 -18.68 -14.39 31.08
N GLU A 261 -19.88 -13.85 31.30
CA GLU A 261 -21.11 -14.15 30.57
C GLU A 261 -21.06 -13.75 29.09
N LEU A 262 -20.23 -12.76 28.73
CA LEU A 262 -20.03 -12.34 27.34
C LEU A 262 -18.81 -13.00 26.68
N GLY A 263 -18.03 -13.81 27.42
CA GLY A 263 -16.97 -14.65 26.87
C GLY A 263 -15.76 -13.96 26.24
N SER A 264 -15.68 -12.62 26.29
CA SER A 264 -14.61 -11.83 25.64
C SER A 264 -14.12 -10.68 26.52
N LYS A 265 -12.82 -10.38 26.48
CA LYS A 265 -12.25 -9.15 27.08
C LYS A 265 -12.87 -7.90 26.41
N PRO A 266 -13.10 -6.81 27.14
CA PRO A 266 -13.61 -5.56 26.55
C PRO A 266 -12.71 -5.04 25.43
N ARG A 267 -13.30 -4.67 24.29
CA ARG A 267 -12.60 -3.96 23.21
C ARG A 267 -12.58 -2.48 23.47
N LEU A 268 -11.42 -1.85 23.27
CA LEU A 268 -11.27 -0.40 23.35
C LEU A 268 -11.40 0.20 21.94
N ALA A 269 -12.29 1.19 21.81
CA ALA A 269 -12.41 2.03 20.63
C ALA A 269 -11.94 3.46 20.98
N LEU A 270 -10.77 3.84 20.49
CA LEU A 270 -10.15 5.13 20.76
C LEU A 270 -10.70 6.23 19.84
N LEU A 271 -11.29 7.25 20.45
CA LEU A 271 -11.73 8.43 19.74
C LEU A 271 -10.58 9.43 19.63
N LEU A 272 -10.35 9.91 18.42
CA LEU A 272 -9.38 10.95 18.10
C LEU A 272 -10.11 12.18 17.57
N ASN A 273 -9.80 13.37 18.11
CA ASN A 273 -10.34 14.63 17.64
C ASN A 273 -9.57 15.08 16.39
N ALA A 274 -10.17 14.95 15.21
CA ALA A 274 -9.52 15.27 13.95
C ALA A 274 -9.06 16.74 13.85
N ALA A 275 -9.66 17.66 14.62
CA ALA A 275 -9.27 19.07 14.67
C ALA A 275 -8.08 19.35 15.60
N SER A 276 -7.55 18.35 16.31
CA SER A 276 -6.39 18.51 17.19
C SER A 276 -5.05 18.47 16.44
N GLN A 277 -4.04 19.10 17.03
CA GLN A 277 -2.68 19.05 16.49
C GLN A 277 -2.12 17.61 16.53
N GLN A 278 -1.30 17.27 15.54
CA GLN A 278 -0.71 15.93 15.41
C GLN A 278 0.03 15.48 16.68
N ALA A 279 0.81 16.37 17.30
CA ALA A 279 1.53 16.04 18.54
C ALA A 279 0.58 15.63 19.68
N THR A 280 -0.55 16.32 19.83
CA THR A 280 -1.58 15.99 20.83
C THR A 280 -2.25 14.66 20.51
N LEU A 281 -2.56 14.39 19.24
CA LEU A 281 -3.15 13.13 18.80
C LEU A 281 -2.21 11.95 19.09
N HIS A 282 -0.91 12.12 18.81
CA HIS A 282 0.11 11.11 19.04
C HIS A 282 0.30 10.80 20.53
N GLU A 283 0.36 11.85 21.37
CA GLU A 283 0.42 11.70 22.83
C GLU A 283 -0.81 10.97 23.38
N VAL A 284 -2.01 11.32 22.91
CA VAL A 284 -3.25 10.65 23.30
C VAL A 284 -3.19 9.17 22.93
N ALA A 285 -2.90 8.84 21.67
CA ALA A 285 -2.84 7.44 21.23
C ALA A 285 -1.80 6.63 22.01
N SER A 286 -0.61 7.18 22.23
CA SER A 286 0.46 6.55 23.02
C SER A 286 0.04 6.23 24.46
N VAL A 287 -0.60 7.18 25.15
CA VAL A 287 -1.09 6.99 26.53
C VAL A 287 -2.14 5.87 26.58
N TYR A 288 -3.10 5.87 25.66
CA TYR A 288 -4.15 4.84 25.63
C TYR A 288 -3.62 3.46 25.24
N GLN A 289 -2.62 3.39 24.36
CA GLN A 289 -1.96 2.14 24.02
C GLN A 289 -1.21 1.57 25.22
N THR A 290 -0.43 2.40 25.92
CA THR A 290 0.28 1.99 27.15
C THR A 290 -0.70 1.45 28.20
N ILE A 291 -1.84 2.13 28.37
CA ILE A 291 -2.91 1.68 29.28
C ILE A 291 -3.50 0.33 28.83
N ALA A 292 -3.79 0.18 27.54
CA ALA A 292 -4.36 -1.04 27.00
C ALA A 292 -3.41 -2.23 27.18
N GLU A 293 -2.11 -2.03 26.95
CA GLU A 293 -1.07 -3.04 27.14
C GLU A 293 -0.94 -3.44 28.62
N GLN A 294 -0.89 -2.47 29.54
CA GLN A 294 -0.81 -2.73 30.99
C GLN A 294 -1.99 -3.55 31.52
N LEU A 295 -3.17 -3.39 30.90
CA LEU A 295 -4.39 -4.11 31.26
C LEU A 295 -4.66 -5.35 30.40
N GLU A 296 -3.79 -5.65 29.44
CA GLU A 296 -3.98 -6.68 28.43
C GLU A 296 -5.35 -6.60 27.72
N LEU A 297 -5.80 -5.37 27.42
CA LEU A 297 -7.03 -5.10 26.68
C LEU A 297 -6.72 -4.85 25.20
N PRO A 298 -7.54 -5.36 24.27
CA PRO A 298 -7.38 -5.07 22.85
C PRO A 298 -7.75 -3.62 22.54
N LEU A 299 -6.73 -2.79 22.25
CA LEU A 299 -6.90 -1.49 21.60
C LEU A 299 -6.46 -1.61 20.14
N ARG A 300 -7.44 -1.76 19.26
CA ARG A 300 -7.22 -1.80 17.81
C ARG A 300 -8.16 -0.89 17.04
N ASP A 301 -9.24 -0.44 17.67
CA ASP A 301 -10.30 0.29 17.00
C ASP A 301 -10.15 1.79 17.24
N CYS A 302 -10.40 2.60 16.21
CA CYS A 302 -10.39 4.04 16.28
C CYS A 302 -11.60 4.66 15.59
N ILE A 303 -12.08 5.77 16.12
CA ILE A 303 -13.11 6.61 15.50
C ILE A 303 -12.57 8.03 15.40
N LEU A 304 -12.51 8.57 14.18
CA LEU A 304 -12.20 9.99 13.99
C LEU A 304 -13.46 10.82 14.26
N THR A 305 -13.32 11.82 15.11
CA THR A 305 -14.41 12.70 15.54
C THR A 305 -14.13 14.13 15.15
N LYS A 306 -15.19 14.94 15.03
CA LYS A 306 -15.10 16.38 14.71
C LYS A 306 -14.38 16.65 13.39
N THR A 307 -14.57 15.79 12.40
CA THR A 307 -13.98 15.97 11.07
C THR A 307 -14.53 17.19 10.33
N ASP A 308 -15.70 17.67 10.72
CA ASP A 308 -16.32 18.91 10.26
C ASP A 308 -15.65 20.18 10.83
N GLU A 309 -14.98 20.07 11.99
CA GLU A 309 -14.23 21.16 12.61
C GLU A 309 -12.74 21.14 12.23
N ALA A 310 -12.28 20.11 11.53
CA ALA A 310 -10.87 19.90 11.23
C ALA A 310 -10.42 20.70 10.00
N SER A 311 -9.41 21.57 10.18
CA SER A 311 -8.78 22.30 9.06
C SER A 311 -7.95 21.40 8.15
N CYS A 312 -7.44 20.28 8.69
CA CYS A 312 -6.74 19.24 7.95
C CYS A 312 -6.92 17.89 8.65
N LEU A 313 -7.01 16.81 7.87
CA LEU A 313 -7.18 15.45 8.41
C LEU A 313 -5.87 14.68 8.50
N GLY A 314 -4.78 15.16 7.88
CA GLY A 314 -3.54 14.40 7.74
C GLY A 314 -2.92 14.01 9.08
N GLY A 315 -2.97 14.87 10.10
CA GLY A 315 -2.42 14.56 11.42
C GLY A 315 -3.16 13.41 12.12
N ALA A 316 -4.48 13.34 11.96
CA ALA A 316 -5.30 12.26 12.52
C ALA A 316 -5.12 10.94 11.76
N LEU A 317 -5.05 11.01 10.42
CA LEU A 317 -4.77 9.84 9.59
C LEU A 317 -3.36 9.30 9.82
N ASP A 318 -2.36 10.17 9.90
CA ASP A 318 -0.97 9.80 10.23
C ASP A 318 -0.91 9.10 11.59
N THR A 319 -1.56 9.66 12.61
CA THR A 319 -1.63 9.04 13.95
C THR A 319 -2.27 7.65 13.89
N ALA A 320 -3.39 7.49 13.16
CA ALA A 320 -4.03 6.18 13.02
C ALA A 320 -3.12 5.15 12.34
N MET A 321 -2.43 5.54 11.26
CA MET A 321 -1.43 4.69 10.58
C MET A 321 -0.29 4.33 11.53
N HIS A 322 0.21 5.31 12.27
CA HIS A 322 1.34 5.20 13.17
C HIS A 322 1.13 4.14 14.26
N PHE A 323 -0.03 4.19 14.89
CA PHE A 323 -0.41 3.30 15.99
C PHE A 323 -1.11 2.02 15.51
N GLY A 324 -1.20 1.79 14.20
CA GLY A 324 -1.84 0.61 13.62
C GLY A 324 -3.33 0.49 13.99
N LEU A 325 -4.02 1.63 14.16
CA LEU A 325 -5.41 1.67 14.56
C LEU A 325 -6.33 1.45 13.34
N CYS A 326 -7.26 0.51 13.47
CA CYS A 326 -8.34 0.26 12.53
C CYS A 326 -9.37 1.38 12.62
N LEU A 327 -9.56 2.12 11.53
CA LEU A 327 -10.56 3.17 11.48
C LEU A 327 -11.94 2.53 11.29
N GLN A 328 -12.77 2.56 12.32
CA GLN A 328 -14.10 1.92 12.33
C GLN A 328 -15.21 2.87 11.86
N ALA A 329 -15.07 4.17 12.15
CA ALA A 329 -16.05 5.18 11.77
C ALA A 329 -15.43 6.58 11.73
N VAL A 330 -16.10 7.47 11.00
CA VAL A 330 -15.84 8.90 11.00
C VAL A 330 -17.11 9.64 11.39
N SER A 331 -17.00 10.52 12.38
CA SER A 331 -18.09 11.34 12.89
C SER A 331 -17.76 12.82 12.71
N GLY A 332 -18.60 13.53 11.97
CA GLY A 332 -18.54 14.99 11.86
C GLY A 332 -19.93 15.56 11.99
N GLY A 333 -20.13 16.52 12.90
CA GLY A 333 -21.43 17.11 13.22
C GLY A 333 -22.11 16.56 14.49
N GLN A 334 -23.27 17.12 14.81
CA GLN A 334 -23.97 16.93 16.09
C GLN A 334 -25.24 16.08 16.00
N GLN A 335 -25.76 15.79 14.80
CA GLN A 335 -27.01 15.05 14.60
C GLN A 335 -26.85 13.56 14.94
N VAL A 336 -27.90 12.96 15.51
CA VAL A 336 -27.95 11.55 15.87
C VAL A 336 -29.20 10.96 15.23
N PRO A 337 -29.09 9.90 14.40
CA PRO A 337 -27.89 9.12 14.08
C PRO A 337 -26.99 9.65 12.95
N GLU A 338 -27.39 10.67 12.19
CA GLU A 338 -26.93 10.90 10.82
C GLU A 338 -25.45 11.28 10.68
N ASP A 339 -24.88 11.97 11.67
CA ASP A 339 -23.54 12.56 11.57
C ASP A 339 -22.41 11.57 11.94
N ILE A 340 -22.55 10.30 11.56
CA ILE A 340 -21.50 9.27 11.62
C ILE A 340 -21.60 8.34 10.41
N GLN A 341 -20.46 7.90 9.90
CA GLN A 341 -20.43 7.02 8.73
C GLN A 341 -19.27 6.02 8.82
N ALA A 342 -19.44 4.91 8.09
CA ALA A 342 -18.32 4.03 7.77
C ALA A 342 -17.28 4.81 6.95
N PRO A 343 -15.97 4.55 7.15
CA PRO A 343 -14.92 5.31 6.48
C PRO A 343 -14.80 4.95 5.00
N ASP A 344 -14.95 5.94 4.12
CA ASP A 344 -14.41 5.87 2.75
C ASP A 344 -12.95 6.34 2.79
N PHE A 345 -12.02 5.38 2.82
CA PHE A 345 -10.59 5.66 2.95
C PHE A 345 -10.01 6.48 1.81
N ASN A 346 -10.46 6.24 0.57
CA ASN A 346 -9.97 7.01 -0.58
C ASN A 346 -10.50 8.44 -0.51
N ALA A 347 -11.77 8.62 -0.16
CA ALA A 347 -12.35 9.96 0.01
C ALA A 347 -11.72 10.72 1.19
N LEU A 348 -11.48 10.06 2.32
CA LEU A 348 -10.83 10.66 3.50
C LEU A 348 -9.41 11.12 3.21
N VAL A 349 -8.62 10.27 2.54
CA VAL A 349 -7.26 10.61 2.16
C VAL A 349 -7.25 11.70 1.09
N ALA A 350 -8.11 11.62 0.08
CA ALA A 350 -8.23 12.68 -0.92
C ALA A 350 -8.60 14.02 -0.27
N ALA A 351 -9.58 14.04 0.64
CA ALA A 351 -9.97 15.21 1.42
C ALA A 351 -8.79 15.75 2.24
N SER A 352 -8.00 14.89 2.88
CA SER A 352 -6.82 15.32 3.63
C SER A 352 -5.78 16.06 2.78
N LEU A 353 -5.72 15.79 1.47
CA LEU A 353 -4.77 16.38 0.53
C LEU A 353 -5.29 17.65 -0.17
N THR A 354 -6.50 18.11 0.17
CA THR A 354 -7.14 19.30 -0.46
C THR A 354 -6.89 20.64 0.27
N VAL A 355 -5.98 20.67 1.24
CA VAL A 355 -5.72 21.85 2.10
C VAL A 355 -5.21 23.08 1.31
N THR A 356 -5.71 24.28 1.67
CA THR A 356 -5.46 25.58 1.00
C THR A 356 -4.23 26.36 1.53
N ALA A 357 -3.81 27.35 0.72
CA ALA A 357 -2.54 28.11 0.72
C ALA A 357 -1.93 28.63 2.04
N GLU A 358 -2.70 28.85 3.12
CA GLU A 358 -2.21 29.54 4.33
C GLU A 358 -1.29 28.67 5.20
N THR A 359 -1.41 27.34 5.11
CA THR A 359 -0.61 26.37 5.91
C THR A 359 0.82 26.17 5.38
N HIS A 360 1.16 26.72 4.20
CA HIS A 360 2.44 26.50 3.53
C HIS A 360 3.62 27.29 4.14
N ALA A 361 3.36 28.47 4.71
CA ALA A 361 4.41 29.32 5.28
C ALA A 361 5.13 28.70 6.49
N PHE A 362 4.41 27.88 7.28
CA PHE A 362 5.00 27.15 8.41
C PHE A 362 5.87 25.97 7.93
N ALA A 363 5.43 25.23 6.92
CA ALA A 363 6.14 24.07 6.38
C ALA A 363 7.46 24.44 5.65
N GLU A 364 7.52 25.61 5.03
CA GLU A 364 8.76 26.12 4.42
C GLU A 364 9.86 26.45 5.46
N SER A 365 9.47 26.88 6.67
CA SER A 365 10.41 27.21 7.76
C SER A 365 11.10 25.97 8.35
N GLU A 366 10.39 24.84 8.45
CA GLU A 366 10.96 23.56 8.90
C GLU A 366 11.85 22.91 7.83
N GLY A 367 11.51 23.06 6.55
CA GLY A 367 12.32 22.56 5.43
C GLY A 367 13.70 23.21 5.30
N ALA A 368 13.90 24.40 5.88
CA ALA A 368 15.19 25.12 5.84
C ALA A 368 16.23 24.58 6.85
N GLN A 369 15.82 23.83 7.88
CA GLN A 369 16.72 23.32 8.94
C GLN A 369 17.31 21.92 8.65
N LEU A 370 17.25 21.48 7.39
CA LEU A 370 17.62 20.13 6.92
C LEU A 370 19.11 19.74 6.99
N SER A 371 19.91 20.46 7.78
CA SER A 371 21.34 20.19 7.94
C SER A 371 21.77 20.11 9.40
N SER A 372 21.08 19.33 10.24
CA SER A 372 21.71 18.67 11.41
C SER A 372 20.72 17.85 12.26
N GLY A 373 20.86 16.52 12.16
CA GLY A 373 20.93 15.60 13.31
C GLY A 373 19.70 15.42 14.21
N LEU A 374 18.98 14.30 14.04
CA LEU A 374 18.69 13.24 15.03
C LEU A 374 17.92 12.08 14.34
N SER A 375 18.05 10.85 14.85
CA SER A 375 17.96 9.57 14.11
C SER A 375 16.55 9.13 13.62
N PRO A 376 16.34 8.88 12.31
CA PRO A 376 15.11 8.39 11.67
C PRO A 376 14.76 6.90 11.84
N ASP A 377 15.55 6.13 12.59
CA ASP A 377 15.70 4.69 12.31
C ASP A 377 14.52 3.80 12.79
N SER A 378 13.88 4.09 13.92
CA SER A 378 12.84 3.20 14.48
C SER A 378 11.50 3.26 13.73
N TYR A 379 11.07 4.45 13.30
CA TYR A 379 9.80 4.64 12.59
C TYR A 379 9.88 4.32 11.09
N ALA A 380 11.06 4.50 10.49
CA ALA A 380 11.34 3.98 9.17
C ALA A 380 11.30 2.44 9.14
N LEU A 381 11.74 1.76 10.21
CA LEU A 381 11.73 0.29 10.25
C LEU A 381 10.32 -0.31 10.25
N VAL A 382 9.40 0.23 11.07
CA VAL A 382 8.00 -0.26 11.16
C VAL A 382 7.23 -0.02 9.86
N SER A 383 7.40 1.16 9.24
CA SER A 383 6.78 1.50 7.96
C SER A 383 7.34 0.68 6.80
N HIS A 384 8.67 0.51 6.72
CA HIS A 384 9.29 -0.38 5.73
C HIS A 384 8.81 -1.83 5.90
N ALA A 385 8.63 -2.32 7.13
CA ALA A 385 8.09 -3.65 7.38
C ALA A 385 6.67 -3.82 6.83
N GLN A 386 5.80 -2.80 6.96
CA GLN A 386 4.45 -2.83 6.41
C GLN A 386 4.44 -2.80 4.88
N VAL A 387 5.28 -1.98 4.25
CA VAL A 387 5.41 -1.95 2.78
C VAL A 387 5.99 -3.27 2.25
N ILE A 388 6.97 -3.86 2.94
CA ILE A 388 7.52 -5.17 2.62
C ILE A 388 6.44 -6.25 2.75
N ARG A 389 5.64 -6.23 3.83
CA ARG A 389 4.52 -7.17 4.01
C ARG A 389 3.50 -7.04 2.88
N GLN A 390 3.10 -5.83 2.51
CA GLN A 390 2.16 -5.61 1.41
C GLN A 390 2.74 -6.09 0.06
N CYS A 391 4.04 -5.90 -0.18
CA CYS A 391 4.71 -6.41 -1.37
C CYS A 391 4.73 -7.95 -1.40
N VAL A 392 4.96 -8.60 -0.25
CA VAL A 392 4.92 -10.06 -0.08
C VAL A 392 3.50 -10.61 -0.30
N GLU A 393 2.48 -9.94 0.23
CA GLU A 393 1.07 -10.29 -0.02
C GLU A 393 0.71 -10.17 -1.51
N GLY A 394 1.17 -9.10 -2.16
CA GLY A 394 1.00 -8.92 -3.60
C GLY A 394 1.71 -10.01 -4.42
N LEU A 395 2.92 -10.41 -4.01
CA LEU A 395 3.62 -11.55 -4.62
C LEU A 395 2.84 -12.85 -4.45
N ALA A 396 2.30 -13.11 -3.25
CA ALA A 396 1.48 -14.28 -2.97
C ALA A 396 0.20 -14.35 -3.81
N ALA A 397 -0.38 -13.19 -4.18
CA ALA A 397 -1.53 -13.13 -5.06
C ALA A 397 -1.20 -13.46 -6.53
N VAL A 398 0.06 -13.33 -6.95
CA VAL A 398 0.51 -13.46 -8.35
C VAL A 398 1.26 -14.78 -8.61
N VAL A 399 1.87 -15.32 -7.56
CA VAL A 399 2.70 -16.51 -7.60
C VAL A 399 2.02 -17.63 -6.80
N PRO A 400 1.64 -18.76 -7.44
CA PRO A 400 1.16 -19.94 -6.73
C PRO A 400 2.16 -20.42 -5.69
N ASP A 401 1.67 -20.81 -4.51
CA ASP A 401 2.45 -21.38 -3.41
C ASP A 401 3.64 -20.52 -2.95
N PHE A 402 3.53 -19.19 -3.13
CA PHE A 402 4.61 -18.25 -2.82
C PHE A 402 5.12 -18.35 -1.39
N ALA A 403 4.27 -18.66 -0.41
CA ALA A 403 4.68 -18.76 1.00
C ALA A 403 5.73 -19.87 1.21
N GLU A 404 5.52 -21.04 0.61
CA GLU A 404 6.46 -22.16 0.70
C GLU A 404 7.76 -21.84 -0.04
N VAL A 405 7.63 -21.21 -1.21
CA VAL A 405 8.78 -20.82 -2.03
C VAL A 405 9.62 -19.73 -1.36
N SER A 406 8.97 -18.74 -0.75
CA SER A 406 9.61 -17.69 0.04
C SER A 406 10.38 -18.28 1.20
N ALA A 407 9.82 -19.28 1.90
CA ALA A 407 10.53 -19.98 2.98
C ALA A 407 11.79 -20.69 2.47
N ARG A 408 11.70 -21.43 1.35
CA ARG A 408 12.86 -22.10 0.72
C ARG A 408 13.95 -21.13 0.29
N ILE A 409 13.57 -19.95 -0.21
CA ILE A 409 14.51 -18.88 -0.64
C ILE A 409 15.13 -18.18 0.56
N GLY A 410 14.36 -17.97 1.63
CA GLY A 410 14.79 -17.33 2.87
C GLY A 410 15.78 -18.17 3.65
N ASP A 411 15.50 -19.47 3.80
CA ASP A 411 16.33 -20.43 4.50
C ASP A 411 16.47 -21.74 3.72
N ALA A 412 17.68 -21.97 3.17
CA ALA A 412 17.99 -23.17 2.41
C ALA A 412 17.97 -24.47 3.25
N SER A 413 18.00 -24.37 4.58
CA SER A 413 17.88 -25.54 5.48
C SER A 413 16.49 -26.19 5.39
N THR A 414 15.48 -25.41 5.00
CA THR A 414 14.10 -25.89 4.78
C THR A 414 13.96 -26.76 3.53
N ILE A 415 14.98 -26.79 2.67
CA ILE A 415 15.00 -27.63 1.48
C ILE A 415 15.34 -29.06 1.89
N GLY A 416 14.33 -29.91 1.88
CA GLY A 416 14.43 -31.36 2.02
C GLY A 416 15.06 -32.04 0.80
N GLU A 417 14.53 -33.20 0.40
CA GLU A 417 15.01 -33.89 -0.80
C GLU A 417 14.64 -33.09 -2.06
N LEU A 418 15.61 -32.94 -2.97
CA LEU A 418 15.40 -32.21 -4.21
C LEU A 418 14.49 -32.99 -5.17
N PRO A 419 13.56 -32.30 -5.87
CA PRO A 419 12.69 -32.96 -6.84
C PRO A 419 13.48 -33.68 -7.94
N ARG A 420 13.07 -34.91 -8.25
CA ARG A 420 13.63 -35.72 -9.34
C ARG A 420 12.78 -35.69 -10.60
N GLN A 421 11.57 -35.12 -10.52
CA GLN A 421 10.61 -35.09 -11.61
C GLN A 421 9.77 -33.81 -11.56
N LEU A 422 9.29 -33.37 -12.71
CA LEU A 422 8.36 -32.25 -12.80
C LEU A 422 6.95 -32.72 -12.38
N PRO A 423 6.13 -31.85 -11.75
CA PRO A 423 4.82 -32.27 -11.25
C PRO A 423 3.88 -32.69 -12.39
N GLN A 424 3.21 -33.83 -12.22
CA GLN A 424 2.33 -34.42 -13.24
C GLN A 424 1.10 -33.59 -13.60
N ALA A 425 0.63 -32.74 -12.68
CA ALA A 425 -0.55 -31.91 -12.89
C ALA A 425 -0.28 -30.63 -13.70
N THR A 426 0.93 -30.46 -14.25
CA THR A 426 1.33 -29.22 -14.92
C THR A 426 1.04 -29.28 -16.42
N ALA A 427 0.61 -28.16 -16.99
CA ALA A 427 0.18 -28.12 -18.39
C ALA A 427 1.37 -28.28 -19.36
N TRP A 428 2.54 -27.76 -19.01
CA TRP A 428 3.72 -27.80 -19.87
C TRP A 428 5.01 -28.06 -19.09
N ALA A 429 5.97 -28.71 -19.75
CA ALA A 429 7.33 -28.88 -19.26
C ALA A 429 8.34 -28.16 -20.18
N LEU A 430 9.23 -27.37 -19.59
CA LEU A 430 10.36 -26.74 -20.27
C LEU A 430 11.67 -27.52 -20.02
N TRP A 431 12.11 -28.22 -21.06
CA TRP A 431 13.34 -28.99 -21.10
C TRP A 431 14.51 -28.10 -21.52
N SER A 432 15.21 -27.59 -20.52
CA SER A 432 16.51 -26.94 -20.65
C SER A 432 17.53 -27.76 -21.45
N ALA A 433 18.39 -27.08 -22.21
CA ALA A 433 19.41 -27.74 -23.02
C ALA A 433 20.38 -28.59 -22.18
N PRO A 434 20.78 -29.80 -22.64
CA PRO A 434 21.69 -30.71 -21.94
C PRO A 434 23.15 -30.29 -22.10
N ARG A 435 23.40 -28.99 -22.12
CA ARG A 435 24.73 -28.39 -22.20
C ARG A 435 24.71 -27.01 -21.57
N PRO A 436 25.79 -26.62 -20.87
CA PRO A 436 25.90 -25.26 -20.35
C PRO A 436 25.94 -24.25 -21.51
N PHE A 437 25.39 -23.06 -21.28
CA PHE A 437 25.54 -21.96 -22.22
C PHE A 437 26.86 -21.21 -21.98
N GLN A 438 27.28 -20.41 -22.97
CA GLN A 438 28.58 -19.73 -22.94
C GLN A 438 28.79 -18.88 -21.68
N GLY A 439 29.89 -19.13 -20.96
CA GLY A 439 30.25 -18.39 -19.75
C GLY A 439 29.59 -18.89 -18.46
N TRP A 440 28.95 -20.06 -18.49
CA TRP A 440 28.41 -20.74 -17.31
C TRP A 440 28.74 -22.23 -17.38
N GLY A 441 29.11 -22.84 -16.25
CA GLY A 441 29.54 -24.25 -16.19
C GLY A 441 28.45 -25.24 -15.77
N GLN A 442 27.31 -24.74 -15.26
CA GLN A 442 26.23 -25.58 -14.76
C GLN A 442 25.16 -25.81 -15.84
N LEU A 443 24.36 -26.85 -15.67
CA LEU A 443 23.18 -27.13 -16.50
C LEU A 443 21.98 -26.36 -15.96
N THR A 444 21.21 -25.69 -16.82
CA THR A 444 19.96 -25.02 -16.42
C THR A 444 18.94 -26.07 -15.96
N PRO A 445 18.29 -25.92 -14.79
CA PRO A 445 17.22 -26.82 -14.37
C PRO A 445 16.07 -26.91 -15.40
N HIS A 446 15.35 -28.02 -15.43
CA HIS A 446 14.05 -28.12 -16.08
C HIS A 446 12.99 -27.40 -15.24
N ILE A 447 11.98 -26.80 -15.89
CA ILE A 447 10.99 -25.94 -15.23
C ILE A 447 9.59 -26.35 -15.69
N ALA A 448 8.65 -26.48 -14.77
CA ALA A 448 7.24 -26.67 -15.11
C ALA A 448 6.59 -25.32 -15.47
N LEU A 449 5.62 -25.31 -16.38
CA LEU A 449 4.86 -24.12 -16.74
C LEU A 449 3.35 -24.36 -16.59
N ASP A 450 2.62 -23.29 -16.31
CA ASP A 450 1.16 -23.31 -16.30
C ASP A 450 0.56 -23.29 -17.72
N SER A 451 -0.77 -23.32 -17.82
CA SER A 451 -1.48 -23.32 -19.10
C SER A 451 -1.29 -22.03 -19.93
N ALA A 452 -0.76 -20.96 -19.33
CA ALA A 452 -0.40 -19.73 -20.02
C ALA A 452 1.10 -19.68 -20.40
N GLY A 453 1.84 -20.77 -20.16
CA GLY A 453 3.28 -20.87 -20.43
C GLY A 453 4.14 -20.03 -19.49
N LEU A 454 3.59 -19.57 -18.37
CA LEU A 454 4.36 -18.90 -17.33
C LEU A 454 5.03 -19.94 -16.43
N PRO A 455 6.29 -19.72 -16.05
CA PRO A 455 7.01 -20.69 -15.23
C PRO A 455 6.38 -20.80 -13.84
N LEU A 456 6.37 -22.04 -13.36
CA LEU A 456 6.04 -22.44 -12.00
C LEU A 456 7.32 -22.52 -11.17
N VAL A 457 7.14 -22.74 -9.88
CA VAL A 457 8.21 -22.71 -8.88
C VAL A 457 8.91 -24.07 -8.72
N ASP A 458 8.46 -25.08 -9.45
CA ASP A 458 9.03 -26.41 -9.46
C ASP A 458 10.15 -26.52 -10.51
N ALA A 459 11.39 -26.61 -10.00
CA ALA A 459 12.59 -26.83 -10.80
C ALA A 459 13.17 -28.22 -10.55
N VAL A 460 13.67 -28.88 -11.59
CA VAL A 460 14.33 -30.19 -11.49
C VAL A 460 15.74 -30.09 -12.04
N LEU A 461 16.72 -30.54 -11.26
CA LEU A 461 18.11 -30.55 -11.71
C LEU A 461 18.30 -31.68 -12.73
N GLN A 462 18.87 -31.37 -13.90
CA GLN A 462 18.99 -32.35 -14.99
C GLN A 462 19.72 -33.64 -14.59
N HIS A 463 20.75 -33.53 -13.73
CA HIS A 463 21.55 -34.68 -13.28
C HIS A 463 20.90 -35.51 -12.17
N LEU A 464 19.78 -35.04 -11.60
CA LEU A 464 18.96 -35.77 -10.64
C LEU A 464 17.63 -36.25 -11.25
N CYS A 465 17.38 -35.92 -12.51
CA CYS A 465 16.14 -36.26 -13.19
C CYS A 465 16.14 -37.76 -13.54
N ASP A 466 15.06 -38.46 -13.22
CA ASP A 466 14.93 -39.89 -13.53
C ASP A 466 14.71 -40.11 -15.05
N ASP A 467 15.50 -41.00 -15.66
CA ASP A 467 15.46 -41.29 -17.11
C ASP A 467 14.15 -41.95 -17.58
N ALA A 468 13.38 -42.55 -16.67
CA ALA A 468 12.25 -43.42 -16.99
C ALA A 468 10.91 -42.68 -17.25
N GLU A 469 10.81 -41.37 -16.97
CA GLU A 469 9.54 -40.62 -16.99
C GLU A 469 9.67 -39.21 -17.61
N VAL A 470 10.57 -39.02 -18.57
CA VAL A 470 10.89 -37.70 -19.15
C VAL A 470 9.72 -37.11 -19.94
N LEU A 471 8.81 -37.91 -20.48
CA LEU A 471 7.68 -37.44 -21.28
C LEU A 471 6.39 -37.97 -20.68
N GLN A 472 5.56 -37.08 -20.13
CA GLN A 472 4.34 -37.45 -19.43
C GLN A 472 3.13 -37.36 -20.39
N PRO A 473 2.25 -38.37 -20.40
CA PRO A 473 1.04 -38.33 -21.20
C PRO A 473 0.15 -37.17 -20.72
N ASN A 474 -0.41 -36.39 -21.66
CA ASN A 474 -1.24 -35.20 -21.42
C ASN A 474 -0.51 -33.92 -21.00
N GLN A 475 0.83 -33.89 -21.05
CA GLN A 475 1.62 -32.67 -20.84
C GLN A 475 2.18 -32.17 -22.19
N GLY A 476 2.26 -30.86 -22.38
CA GLY A 476 2.95 -30.28 -23.53
C GLY A 476 4.45 -30.09 -23.27
N HIS A 477 5.31 -30.23 -24.28
CA HIS A 477 6.77 -30.23 -24.10
C HIS A 477 7.48 -29.13 -24.91
N LEU A 478 8.19 -28.24 -24.21
CA LEU A 478 9.03 -27.21 -24.82
C LEU A 478 10.50 -27.59 -24.63
N PHE A 479 11.27 -27.65 -25.71
CA PHE A 479 12.69 -27.99 -25.67
C PHE A 479 13.55 -26.80 -26.10
N ASP A 480 14.47 -26.35 -25.23
CA ASP A 480 15.49 -25.34 -25.58
C ASP A 480 16.64 -25.95 -26.42
N TYR A 481 16.45 -27.19 -26.87
CA TYR A 481 17.33 -27.95 -27.75
C TYR A 481 16.49 -28.75 -28.75
N LEU A 482 17.16 -29.46 -29.67
CA LEU A 482 16.51 -30.43 -30.55
C LEU A 482 16.49 -31.80 -29.86
N PRO A 483 15.31 -32.40 -29.59
CA PRO A 483 15.21 -33.72 -28.98
C PRO A 483 15.96 -34.78 -29.79
N ASN A 484 16.48 -35.79 -29.09
CA ASN A 484 17.11 -36.93 -29.74
C ASN A 484 16.06 -37.86 -30.39
N VAL A 485 16.51 -38.84 -31.16
CA VAL A 485 15.61 -39.76 -31.89
C VAL A 485 14.65 -40.50 -30.93
N THR A 486 15.13 -40.95 -29.78
CA THR A 486 14.30 -41.64 -28.77
C THR A 486 13.19 -40.73 -28.24
N GLN A 487 13.50 -39.47 -27.95
CA GLN A 487 12.51 -38.49 -27.48
C GLN A 487 11.51 -38.14 -28.57
N LEU A 488 11.95 -37.99 -29.83
CA LEU A 488 11.04 -37.72 -30.95
C LEU A 488 10.07 -38.88 -31.18
N MET A 489 10.54 -40.13 -31.12
CA MET A 489 9.69 -41.32 -31.22
C MET A 489 8.65 -41.38 -30.09
N ALA A 490 9.04 -41.05 -28.86
CA ALA A 490 8.12 -41.03 -27.73
C ALA A 490 7.08 -39.90 -27.85
N LEU A 491 7.48 -38.70 -28.30
CA LEU A 491 6.56 -37.60 -28.56
C LEU A 491 5.54 -37.93 -29.66
N GLU A 492 5.96 -38.66 -30.70
CA GLU A 492 5.08 -39.13 -31.77
C GLU A 492 4.09 -40.19 -31.27
N GLN A 493 4.56 -41.16 -30.47
CA GLN A 493 3.71 -42.20 -29.88
C GLN A 493 2.62 -41.62 -28.97
N GLU A 494 2.97 -40.65 -28.13
CA GLU A 494 2.04 -40.03 -27.18
C GLU A 494 1.14 -38.95 -27.81
N GLN A 495 1.42 -38.53 -29.06
CA GLN A 495 0.70 -37.48 -29.77
C GLN A 495 0.57 -36.15 -28.98
N VAL A 496 1.56 -35.84 -28.15
CA VAL A 496 1.58 -34.64 -27.32
C VAL A 496 2.11 -33.42 -28.09
N ALA A 497 1.63 -32.23 -27.72
CA ALA A 497 2.09 -30.99 -28.33
C ALA A 497 3.53 -30.67 -27.88
N TRP A 498 4.41 -30.37 -28.83
CA TRP A 498 5.79 -30.00 -28.52
C TRP A 498 6.37 -28.95 -29.45
N LEU A 499 7.33 -28.17 -28.95
CA LEU A 499 8.14 -27.24 -29.74
C LEU A 499 9.61 -27.35 -29.33
N ALA A 500 10.49 -27.46 -30.32
CA ALA A 500 11.92 -27.62 -30.11
C ALA A 500 12.74 -26.49 -30.72
N LYS A 501 13.88 -26.15 -30.12
CA LYS A 501 14.79 -25.10 -30.60
C LYS A 501 16.03 -25.72 -31.27
N PRO A 502 16.04 -25.89 -32.60
CA PRO A 502 17.24 -26.28 -33.32
C PRO A 502 18.28 -25.16 -33.31
N SER A 503 19.54 -25.52 -33.56
CA SER A 503 20.56 -24.52 -33.87
C SER A 503 20.27 -23.84 -35.21
N ARG A 504 20.63 -22.57 -35.36
CA ARG A 504 20.45 -21.80 -36.62
C ARG A 504 21.01 -22.51 -37.86
N ASN A 505 22.11 -23.24 -37.69
CA ASN A 505 22.81 -23.96 -38.75
C ASN A 505 22.49 -25.46 -38.77
N HIS A 506 21.49 -25.90 -38.01
CA HIS A 506 21.01 -27.26 -38.07
C HIS A 506 20.46 -27.52 -39.49
N HIS A 507 20.77 -28.69 -40.05
CA HIS A 507 20.40 -29.02 -41.41
C HIS A 507 19.11 -29.82 -41.41
N VAL A 508 18.11 -29.32 -42.12
CA VAL A 508 16.83 -29.98 -42.35
C VAL A 508 16.64 -30.19 -43.85
N VAL A 509 15.74 -31.09 -44.22
CA VAL A 509 15.38 -31.34 -45.61
C VAL A 509 14.12 -30.55 -45.94
N SER A 510 14.14 -29.77 -47.02
CA SER A 510 12.97 -29.07 -47.54
C SER A 510 12.98 -29.22 -49.06
N GLN A 511 11.87 -29.67 -49.64
CA GLN A 511 11.75 -29.94 -51.09
C GLN A 511 12.86 -30.86 -51.63
N GLY A 512 13.24 -31.89 -50.86
CA GLY A 512 14.29 -32.87 -51.23
C GLY A 512 15.74 -32.40 -51.02
N GLU A 513 15.97 -31.10 -50.76
CA GLU A 513 17.31 -30.56 -50.52
C GLU A 513 17.63 -30.41 -49.02
N LYS A 514 18.85 -30.78 -48.64
CA LYS A 514 19.35 -30.61 -47.26
C LYS A 514 20.01 -29.25 -47.11
N ASN A 515 19.45 -28.37 -46.30
CA ASN A 515 19.89 -26.98 -46.11
C ASN A 515 19.79 -26.58 -44.63
N SER A 516 20.54 -25.55 -44.22
CA SER A 516 20.44 -25.02 -42.85
C SER A 516 19.09 -24.35 -42.58
N CYS A 517 18.61 -24.36 -41.34
CA CYS A 517 17.34 -23.74 -40.94
C CYS A 517 17.21 -22.29 -41.43
N VAL A 518 18.27 -21.48 -41.24
CA VAL A 518 18.30 -20.09 -41.73
C VAL A 518 18.11 -19.99 -43.24
N LYS A 519 18.73 -20.89 -44.01
CA LYS A 519 18.66 -20.89 -45.48
C LYS A 519 17.28 -21.36 -45.95
N VAL A 520 16.68 -22.33 -45.28
CA VAL A 520 15.33 -22.82 -45.56
C VAL A 520 14.30 -21.72 -45.30
N ILE A 521 14.30 -21.07 -44.14
CA ILE A 521 13.36 -19.97 -43.87
C ILE A 521 13.57 -18.80 -44.84
N ALA A 522 14.81 -18.46 -45.18
CA ALA A 522 15.09 -17.36 -46.10
C ALA A 522 14.56 -17.62 -47.52
N ARG A 523 14.63 -18.87 -48.01
CA ARG A 523 14.24 -19.25 -49.38
C ARG A 523 12.78 -19.69 -49.49
N ASN A 524 12.33 -20.50 -48.54
CA ASN A 524 11.07 -21.25 -48.61
C ASN A 524 10.06 -20.79 -47.54
N GLY A 525 10.45 -19.94 -46.59
CA GLY A 525 9.59 -19.52 -45.50
C GLY A 525 8.48 -18.59 -45.97
N ILE A 526 7.23 -18.90 -45.62
CA ILE A 526 6.04 -18.08 -45.88
C ILE A 526 5.71 -17.30 -44.61
N ASP A 527 5.27 -16.05 -44.72
CA ASP A 527 4.80 -15.27 -43.57
C ASP A 527 3.49 -15.88 -43.03
N LEU A 528 3.46 -16.26 -41.75
CA LEU A 528 2.32 -16.93 -41.11
C LEU A 528 1.51 -15.97 -40.23
N ASP A 529 2.18 -15.23 -39.34
CA ASP A 529 1.52 -14.29 -38.42
C ASP A 529 2.47 -13.18 -37.95
N GLN A 530 1.91 -12.09 -37.43
CA GLN A 530 2.63 -11.01 -36.77
C GLN A 530 1.80 -10.43 -35.60
N TRP A 531 2.40 -10.40 -34.41
CA TRP A 531 1.78 -9.82 -33.21
C TRP A 531 2.77 -8.97 -32.40
N THR A 532 2.30 -8.40 -31.29
CA THR A 532 3.13 -7.65 -30.34
C THR A 532 3.08 -8.34 -28.98
N MET A 533 4.22 -8.42 -28.30
CA MET A 533 4.31 -8.95 -26.94
C MET A 533 5.30 -8.14 -26.10
N THR A 534 5.15 -8.24 -24.77
CA THR A 534 6.16 -7.75 -23.84
C THR A 534 7.35 -8.72 -23.83
N TYR A 535 8.52 -8.25 -24.24
CA TYR A 535 9.75 -9.03 -24.22
C TYR A 535 10.88 -8.19 -23.62
N ARG A 536 11.41 -8.64 -22.48
CA ARG A 536 12.46 -7.96 -21.70
C ARG A 536 12.09 -6.52 -21.36
N GLY A 537 10.89 -6.34 -20.80
CA GLY A 537 10.35 -5.07 -20.35
C GLY A 537 9.91 -4.09 -21.44
N GLU A 538 9.83 -4.51 -22.71
CA GLU A 538 9.40 -3.67 -23.83
C GLU A 538 8.36 -4.34 -24.72
N GLN A 539 7.44 -3.55 -25.28
CA GLN A 539 6.57 -4.01 -26.36
C GLN A 539 7.38 -4.20 -27.65
N ARG A 540 7.43 -5.43 -28.16
CA ARG A 540 8.16 -5.81 -29.36
C ARG A 540 7.26 -6.52 -30.36
N LYS A 541 7.47 -6.25 -31.65
CA LYS A 541 6.77 -6.93 -32.74
C LYS A 541 7.46 -8.26 -33.01
N VAL A 542 6.68 -9.32 -33.08
CA VAL A 542 7.11 -10.67 -33.44
C VAL A 542 6.55 -10.99 -34.81
N LYS A 543 7.41 -11.44 -35.73
CA LYS A 543 7.02 -11.93 -37.06
C LYS A 543 7.36 -13.40 -37.17
N LEU A 544 6.38 -14.21 -37.56
CA LEU A 544 6.51 -15.65 -37.69
C LEU A 544 6.48 -16.04 -39.17
N ARG A 545 7.52 -16.77 -39.59
CA ARG A 545 7.60 -17.44 -40.89
C ARG A 545 7.61 -18.95 -40.71
N ILE A 546 7.08 -19.68 -41.67
CA ILE A 546 6.94 -21.13 -41.62
C ILE A 546 7.41 -21.79 -42.92
N ALA A 547 8.06 -22.95 -42.82
CA ALA A 547 8.39 -23.80 -43.96
C ALA A 547 8.21 -25.28 -43.59
N ALA A 548 7.65 -26.08 -44.50
CA ALA A 548 7.58 -27.53 -44.34
C ALA A 548 8.97 -28.17 -44.49
N VAL A 549 9.34 -29.03 -43.54
CA VAL A 549 10.63 -29.69 -43.48
C VAL A 549 10.53 -31.10 -42.94
N SER A 550 11.57 -31.91 -43.15
CA SER A 550 11.80 -33.17 -42.45
C SER A 550 13.23 -33.23 -41.91
N LEU A 551 13.47 -34.09 -40.91
CA LEU A 551 14.82 -34.28 -40.36
C LEU A 551 15.70 -35.18 -41.26
N GLN A 552 15.08 -36.06 -42.04
CA GLN A 552 15.74 -36.99 -42.96
C GLN A 552 15.06 -36.97 -44.33
N ARG A 553 15.80 -37.35 -45.38
CA ARG A 553 15.32 -37.27 -46.78
C ARG A 553 14.15 -38.19 -47.08
N ASP A 554 14.09 -39.34 -46.41
CA ASP A 554 13.11 -40.40 -46.66
C ASP A 554 12.14 -40.58 -45.48
N SER A 555 12.01 -39.57 -44.62
CA SER A 555 11.05 -39.61 -43.52
C SER A 555 9.66 -39.22 -44.00
N GLU A 556 8.65 -40.01 -43.62
CA GLU A 556 7.23 -39.66 -43.79
C GLU A 556 6.79 -38.56 -42.80
N GLU A 557 7.56 -38.34 -41.72
CA GLU A 557 7.30 -37.26 -40.77
C GLU A 557 7.50 -35.90 -41.42
N THR A 558 6.41 -35.15 -41.49
CA THR A 558 6.45 -33.75 -41.93
C THR A 558 6.42 -32.85 -40.70
N LEU A 559 7.47 -32.05 -40.52
CA LEU A 559 7.58 -31.02 -39.48
C LEU A 559 7.42 -29.63 -40.08
N GLN A 560 7.20 -28.65 -39.23
CA GLN A 560 7.20 -27.24 -39.58
C GLN A 560 8.40 -26.54 -38.95
N LEU A 561 9.25 -25.96 -39.78
CA LEU A 561 10.31 -25.05 -39.36
C LEU A 561 9.74 -23.65 -39.24
N LEU A 562 9.91 -23.05 -38.07
CA LEU A 562 9.48 -21.70 -37.74
C LEU A 562 10.70 -20.77 -37.72
N GLY A 563 10.59 -19.62 -38.38
CA GLY A 563 11.52 -18.50 -38.28
C GLY A 563 10.85 -17.34 -37.56
N VAL A 564 11.30 -17.03 -36.35
CA VAL A 564 10.70 -16.02 -35.47
C VAL A 564 11.61 -14.82 -35.36
N LYS A 565 11.21 -13.71 -36.00
CA LYS A 565 11.93 -12.44 -35.93
C LYS A 565 11.30 -11.54 -34.87
N VAL A 566 12.10 -11.13 -33.89
CA VAL A 566 11.69 -10.19 -32.83
C VAL A 566 12.31 -8.83 -33.11
N SER A 567 11.50 -7.78 -33.19
CA SER A 567 11.95 -6.43 -33.52
C SER A 567 12.96 -5.87 -32.51
N ALA A 568 13.78 -4.92 -32.96
CA ALA A 568 14.61 -4.11 -32.08
C ALA A 568 13.76 -3.41 -31.00
N GLY A 569 14.32 -3.27 -29.80
CA GLY A 569 13.76 -2.44 -28.74
C GLY A 569 13.92 -0.95 -29.03
N LYS A 570 13.21 -0.08 -28.27
CA LYS A 570 13.29 1.38 -28.44
C LYS A 570 14.68 1.95 -28.10
N ALA A 571 15.47 1.25 -27.29
CA ALA A 571 16.86 1.62 -26.99
C ALA A 571 17.82 0.67 -27.72
N LYS A 572 18.66 1.20 -28.63
CA LYS A 572 19.85 0.59 -29.29
C LYS A 572 19.92 -0.96 -29.35
N GLY A 573 18.80 -1.65 -29.57
CA GLY A 573 18.73 -3.10 -29.60
C GLY A 573 18.83 -3.60 -31.03
N SER A 574 19.47 -4.75 -31.24
CA SER A 574 19.42 -5.44 -32.53
C SER A 574 18.15 -6.29 -32.65
N GLN A 575 17.57 -6.30 -33.84
CA GLN A 575 16.62 -7.34 -34.22
C GLN A 575 17.33 -8.69 -34.17
N PHE A 576 16.65 -9.72 -33.69
CA PHE A 576 17.18 -11.09 -33.72
C PHE A 576 16.15 -12.06 -34.29
N GLU A 577 16.63 -13.22 -34.69
CA GLU A 577 15.84 -14.31 -35.25
C GLU A 577 16.10 -15.59 -34.47
N ARG A 578 15.04 -16.32 -34.16
CA ARG A 578 15.05 -17.65 -33.54
C ARG A 578 14.43 -18.65 -34.50
N PHE A 579 14.83 -19.90 -34.37
CA PHE A 579 14.30 -21.00 -35.18
C PHE A 579 13.71 -22.04 -34.24
N PHE A 580 12.54 -22.56 -34.60
CA PHE A 580 11.85 -23.60 -33.85
C PHE A 580 11.34 -24.69 -34.80
N LEU A 581 11.16 -25.89 -34.28
CA LEU A 581 10.52 -27.01 -34.96
C LEU A 581 9.27 -27.41 -34.17
N VAL A 582 8.19 -27.67 -34.89
CA VAL A 582 6.91 -28.12 -34.35
C VAL A 582 6.34 -29.19 -35.28
N HIS A 583 5.47 -30.04 -34.75
CA HIS A 583 4.76 -31.03 -35.54
C HIS A 583 3.81 -30.37 -36.56
N SER A 584 3.66 -30.96 -37.76
CA SER A 584 2.84 -30.38 -38.82
C SER A 584 1.34 -30.31 -38.52
N ALA A 585 0.86 -31.08 -37.54
CA ALA A 585 -0.53 -31.05 -37.10
C ALA A 585 -0.90 -29.81 -36.27
N CYS A 586 0.07 -29.01 -35.81
CA CYS A 586 -0.23 -27.81 -35.03
C CYS A 586 -0.92 -26.74 -35.88
N THR A 587 -2.02 -26.19 -35.35
CA THR A 587 -2.70 -25.03 -35.95
C THR A 587 -1.84 -23.77 -35.83
N ALA A 588 -2.17 -22.74 -36.61
CA ALA A 588 -1.46 -21.45 -36.54
C ALA A 588 -1.56 -20.81 -35.14
N GLU A 589 -2.72 -20.92 -34.49
CA GLU A 589 -2.94 -20.40 -33.14
C GLU A 589 -2.11 -21.15 -32.09
N GLN A 590 -2.12 -22.49 -32.11
CA GLN A 590 -1.27 -23.31 -31.24
C GLN A 590 0.22 -23.01 -31.45
N THR A 591 0.64 -22.88 -32.72
CA THR A 591 2.02 -22.54 -33.08
C THR A 591 2.44 -21.20 -32.48
N ARG A 592 1.56 -20.19 -32.54
CA ARG A 592 1.79 -18.89 -31.93
C ARG A 592 1.92 -18.99 -30.41
N CYS A 593 1.00 -19.68 -29.74
CA CYS A 593 1.07 -19.89 -28.28
C CYS A 593 2.39 -20.55 -27.87
N LEU A 594 2.80 -21.62 -28.57
CA LEU A 594 4.07 -22.31 -28.30
C LEU A 594 5.29 -21.39 -28.47
N VAL A 595 5.28 -20.54 -29.50
CA VAL A 595 6.35 -19.54 -29.71
C VAL A 595 6.35 -18.51 -28.59
N ASP A 596 5.18 -18.02 -28.16
CA ASP A 596 5.08 -17.10 -27.03
C ASP A 596 5.64 -17.73 -25.76
N TYR A 597 5.23 -18.95 -25.41
CA TYR A 597 5.74 -19.66 -24.23
C TYR A 597 7.27 -19.82 -24.26
N MET A 598 7.84 -20.17 -25.42
CA MET A 598 9.29 -20.29 -25.56
C MET A 598 10.01 -18.94 -25.44
N LEU A 599 9.44 -17.85 -25.96
CA LEU A 599 10.02 -16.51 -25.87
C LEU A 599 9.96 -15.93 -24.45
N LEU A 600 8.87 -16.16 -23.71
CA LEU A 600 8.71 -15.73 -22.31
C LEU A 600 9.78 -16.36 -21.39
N ASN A 601 10.25 -17.55 -21.75
CA ASN A 601 11.19 -18.34 -20.97
C ASN A 601 12.63 -18.33 -21.52
N ASP A 602 12.92 -17.61 -22.62
CA ASP A 602 14.22 -17.68 -23.30
C ASP A 602 15.39 -17.06 -22.51
N GLU A 603 15.07 -16.25 -21.49
CA GLU A 603 16.04 -15.64 -20.58
C GLU A 603 16.37 -16.51 -19.38
N LEU A 604 15.64 -17.60 -19.12
CA LEU A 604 15.82 -18.41 -17.91
C LEU A 604 17.26 -18.86 -17.69
N PRO A 605 18.03 -19.38 -18.67
CA PRO A 605 19.43 -19.74 -18.43
C PRO A 605 20.27 -18.57 -17.91
N ARG A 606 20.09 -17.37 -18.49
CA ARG A 606 20.79 -16.16 -18.06
C ARG A 606 20.36 -15.74 -16.66
N LEU A 607 19.06 -15.76 -16.36
CA LEU A 607 18.51 -15.42 -15.06
C LEU A 607 18.99 -16.39 -13.98
N THR A 608 18.98 -17.70 -14.25
CA THR A 608 19.49 -18.74 -13.34
C THR A 608 20.96 -18.50 -12.99
N ARG A 609 21.80 -18.13 -13.97
CA ARG A 609 23.19 -17.76 -13.67
C ARG A 609 23.29 -16.51 -12.78
N LEU A 610 22.48 -15.49 -13.04
CA LEU A 610 22.49 -14.27 -12.21
C LEU A 610 22.01 -14.56 -10.79
N ALA A 611 20.96 -15.38 -10.63
CA ALA A 611 20.48 -15.85 -9.34
C ALA A 611 21.56 -16.64 -8.60
N TRP A 612 22.26 -17.54 -9.31
CA TRP A 612 23.39 -18.30 -8.76
C TRP A 612 24.46 -17.38 -8.19
N GLN A 613 24.88 -16.35 -8.94
CA GLN A 613 25.87 -15.37 -8.50
C GLN A 613 25.38 -14.57 -7.28
N GLN A 614 24.09 -14.24 -7.24
CA GLN A 614 23.49 -13.53 -6.11
C GLN A 614 23.46 -14.40 -4.85
N LEU A 615 23.14 -15.69 -4.99
CA LEU A 615 23.16 -16.67 -3.90
C LEU A 615 24.57 -17.00 -3.40
N GLU A 616 25.63 -16.77 -4.21
CA GLU A 616 27.04 -16.96 -3.80
C GLU A 616 27.40 -16.15 -2.56
N SER A 617 26.82 -14.96 -2.44
CA SER A 617 27.10 -14.02 -1.37
C SER A 617 26.39 -14.35 -0.05
N ASN A 618 25.57 -15.40 0.00
CA ASN A 618 24.81 -15.78 1.19
C ASN A 618 25.56 -16.85 2.01
N ALA A 619 25.94 -16.51 3.25
CA ALA A 619 26.70 -17.35 4.16
C ALA A 619 26.04 -18.71 4.51
N ALA A 620 24.72 -18.86 4.32
CA ALA A 620 24.01 -20.12 4.59
C ALA A 620 24.24 -21.21 3.52
N ILE A 621 24.75 -20.85 2.33
CA ILE A 621 24.91 -21.76 1.17
C ILE A 621 26.37 -21.74 0.63
N THR A 622 27.32 -21.25 1.44
CA THR A 622 28.74 -21.11 1.05
C THR A 622 29.58 -22.37 1.27
N GLU A 623 29.03 -23.43 1.85
CA GLU A 623 29.75 -24.70 1.94
C GLU A 623 29.94 -25.31 0.55
N ASN A 624 31.19 -25.61 0.18
CA ASN A 624 31.54 -26.27 -1.09
C ASN A 624 31.26 -27.78 -1.04
N SER A 625 30.05 -28.18 -0.65
CA SER A 625 29.56 -29.56 -0.75
C SER A 625 28.75 -29.77 -2.03
N VAL A 626 28.65 -31.01 -2.49
CA VAL A 626 27.82 -31.35 -3.66
C VAL A 626 26.35 -31.05 -3.38
N GLU A 627 25.88 -31.35 -2.17
CA GLU A 627 24.49 -31.09 -1.75
C GLU A 627 24.17 -29.59 -1.71
N ALA A 628 25.05 -28.76 -1.13
CA ALA A 628 24.86 -27.32 -1.07
C ALA A 628 24.85 -26.69 -2.48
N ASN A 629 25.73 -27.14 -3.38
CA ASN A 629 25.72 -26.69 -4.77
C ASN A 629 24.43 -27.09 -5.50
N ASN A 630 23.89 -28.27 -5.25
CA ASN A 630 22.62 -28.71 -5.82
C ASN A 630 21.45 -27.86 -5.31
N LYS A 631 21.35 -27.62 -4.00
CA LYS A 631 20.33 -26.75 -3.41
C LYS A 631 20.44 -25.32 -3.96
N ARG A 632 21.66 -24.80 -4.12
CA ARG A 632 21.90 -23.49 -4.72
C ARG A 632 21.45 -23.42 -6.18
N LEU A 633 21.74 -24.43 -6.99
CA LEU A 633 21.35 -24.46 -8.39
C LEU A 633 19.83 -24.56 -8.53
N TYR A 634 19.20 -25.36 -7.67
CA TYR A 634 17.75 -25.47 -7.57
C TYR A 634 17.11 -24.11 -7.26
N LEU A 635 17.52 -23.46 -6.16
CA LEU A 635 17.02 -22.13 -5.79
C LEU A 635 17.26 -21.07 -6.87
N SER A 636 18.39 -21.15 -7.57
CA SER A 636 18.69 -20.26 -8.69
C SER A 636 17.67 -20.41 -9.82
N GLY A 637 17.25 -21.65 -10.12
CA GLY A 637 16.20 -21.93 -11.09
C GLY A 637 14.84 -21.41 -10.64
N VAL A 638 14.49 -21.62 -9.37
CA VAL A 638 13.23 -21.13 -8.78
C VAL A 638 13.16 -19.60 -8.81
N LEU A 639 14.22 -18.90 -8.40
CA LEU A 639 14.28 -17.43 -8.45
C LEU A 639 14.17 -16.88 -9.89
N ALA A 640 14.81 -17.55 -10.85
CA ALA A 640 14.72 -17.18 -12.26
C ALA A 640 13.30 -17.36 -12.81
N ALA A 641 12.65 -18.49 -12.49
CA ALA A 641 11.26 -18.78 -12.82
C ALA A 641 10.32 -17.70 -12.25
N LEU A 642 10.42 -17.43 -10.96
CA LEU A 642 9.64 -16.39 -10.28
C LEU A 642 9.76 -15.02 -10.97
N ALA A 643 10.99 -14.61 -11.28
CA ALA A 643 11.22 -13.31 -11.89
C ALA A 643 10.62 -13.19 -13.28
N SER A 644 10.73 -14.26 -14.10
CA SER A 644 10.07 -14.33 -15.41
C SER A 644 8.54 -14.30 -15.27
N ARG A 645 7.97 -15.06 -14.33
CA ARG A 645 6.53 -15.05 -14.03
C ARG A 645 6.04 -13.65 -13.66
N VAL A 646 6.71 -12.99 -12.72
CA VAL A 646 6.32 -11.65 -12.24
C VAL A 646 6.43 -10.61 -13.35
N GLU A 647 7.42 -10.70 -14.25
CA GLU A 647 7.52 -9.81 -15.41
C GLU A 647 6.30 -9.92 -16.33
N HIS A 648 5.86 -11.16 -16.60
CA HIS A 648 4.95 -11.48 -17.69
C HIS A 648 3.49 -11.71 -17.27
N THR A 649 3.21 -11.86 -15.98
CA THR A 649 1.86 -12.05 -15.45
C THR A 649 0.90 -10.90 -15.84
N GLN A 650 -0.31 -11.29 -16.23
CA GLN A 650 -1.42 -10.38 -16.53
C GLN A 650 -2.44 -10.29 -15.38
N HIS A 651 -2.12 -10.86 -14.22
CA HIS A 651 -2.97 -10.76 -13.03
C HIS A 651 -3.21 -9.29 -12.65
N GLN A 652 -4.40 -8.94 -12.14
CA GLN A 652 -4.77 -7.54 -11.83
C GLN A 652 -3.77 -6.86 -10.88
N GLY A 653 -3.18 -7.62 -9.93
CA GLY A 653 -2.13 -7.13 -9.01
C GLY A 653 -0.71 -7.10 -9.59
N GLY A 654 -0.45 -7.70 -10.76
CA GLY A 654 0.89 -7.89 -11.30
C GLY A 654 1.63 -6.58 -11.62
N SER A 655 0.90 -5.54 -12.06
CA SER A 655 1.50 -4.21 -12.29
C SER A 655 1.92 -3.53 -10.97
N GLN A 656 1.11 -3.67 -9.92
CA GLN A 656 1.37 -3.07 -8.62
C GLN A 656 2.59 -3.71 -7.96
N VAL A 657 2.68 -5.04 -7.96
CA VAL A 657 3.80 -5.79 -7.39
C VAL A 657 5.13 -5.41 -8.06
N ARG A 658 5.15 -5.34 -9.39
CA ARG A 658 6.33 -4.91 -10.15
C ARG A 658 6.77 -3.49 -9.76
N ALA A 659 5.82 -2.57 -9.60
CA ALA A 659 6.12 -1.19 -9.19
C ALA A 659 6.66 -1.13 -7.76
N GLN A 660 6.05 -1.87 -6.81
CA GLN A 660 6.49 -1.95 -5.42
C GLN A 660 7.92 -2.53 -5.30
N LEU A 661 8.21 -3.62 -6.01
CA LEU A 661 9.56 -4.22 -6.04
C LEU A 661 10.63 -3.25 -6.54
N MET A 662 10.33 -2.51 -7.61
CA MET A 662 11.26 -1.52 -8.15
C MET A 662 11.45 -0.33 -7.21
N ALA A 663 10.38 0.12 -6.54
CA ALA A 663 10.41 1.23 -5.59
C ALA A 663 11.21 0.88 -4.33
N LEU A 664 10.92 -0.28 -3.71
CA LEU A 664 11.58 -0.74 -2.48
C LEU A 664 13.10 -0.90 -2.63
N THR A 665 13.55 -1.23 -3.84
CA THR A 665 14.98 -1.47 -4.11
C THR A 665 15.67 -0.28 -4.76
N GLN A 666 14.98 0.86 -4.82
CA GLN A 666 15.44 2.11 -5.45
C GLN A 666 15.96 1.92 -6.89
N ARG A 667 15.45 0.88 -7.58
CA ARG A 667 15.86 0.57 -8.94
C ARG A 667 15.08 1.44 -9.92
N SER A 668 15.78 2.00 -10.88
CA SER A 668 15.18 2.83 -11.93
C SER A 668 15.24 2.18 -13.30
N GLY A 669 14.40 2.67 -14.20
CA GLY A 669 14.35 2.22 -15.59
C GLY A 669 13.37 1.08 -15.83
N ARG A 670 13.63 0.30 -16.89
CA ARG A 670 12.73 -0.75 -17.38
C ARG A 670 12.55 -1.84 -16.34
N ILE A 671 11.32 -2.33 -16.25
CA ILE A 671 10.94 -3.51 -15.47
C ILE A 671 11.33 -4.72 -16.31
N GLU A 672 12.41 -5.39 -15.92
CA GLU A 672 12.93 -6.60 -16.57
C GLU A 672 13.20 -7.66 -15.49
N ALA A 673 13.06 -8.94 -15.84
CA ALA A 673 13.15 -10.06 -14.91
C ALA A 673 14.43 -10.01 -14.07
N SER A 674 15.58 -9.63 -14.64
CA SER A 674 16.84 -9.55 -13.86
C SER A 674 16.78 -8.54 -12.72
N LYS A 675 16.10 -7.40 -12.91
CA LYS A 675 15.92 -6.41 -11.85
C LYS A 675 14.90 -6.85 -10.82
N LEU A 676 13.79 -7.42 -11.28
CA LEU A 676 12.73 -7.97 -10.43
C LEU A 676 13.25 -9.10 -9.55
N MET A 677 14.01 -10.03 -10.12
CA MET A 677 14.64 -11.15 -9.40
C MET A 677 15.45 -10.67 -8.21
N SER A 678 16.35 -9.72 -8.44
CA SER A 678 17.23 -9.23 -7.39
C SER A 678 16.49 -8.32 -6.41
N ALA A 679 15.40 -7.66 -6.84
CA ALA A 679 14.52 -6.94 -5.94
C ALA A 679 13.71 -7.88 -5.03
N MET A 680 13.13 -8.94 -5.59
CA MET A 680 12.40 -9.97 -4.86
C MET A 680 13.29 -10.64 -3.83
N TRP A 681 14.53 -10.98 -4.19
CA TRP A 681 15.52 -11.51 -3.26
C TRP A 681 15.69 -10.61 -2.03
N GLN A 682 15.86 -9.29 -2.23
CA GLN A 682 16.01 -8.33 -1.12
C GLN A 682 14.75 -8.25 -0.26
N VAL A 683 13.57 -8.25 -0.86
CA VAL A 683 12.29 -8.19 -0.14
C VAL A 683 12.05 -9.46 0.68
N ILE A 684 12.32 -10.64 0.12
CA ILE A 684 12.18 -11.93 0.83
C ILE A 684 13.15 -11.99 2.02
N GLN A 685 14.41 -11.62 1.81
CA GLN A 685 15.41 -11.59 2.88
C GLN A 685 15.03 -10.60 3.99
N ALA A 686 14.55 -9.42 3.64
CA ALA A 686 14.09 -8.44 4.61
C ALA A 686 12.85 -8.96 5.38
N HIS A 687 11.90 -9.58 4.68
CA HIS A 687 10.69 -10.15 5.30
C HIS A 687 11.03 -11.23 6.33
N GLU A 688 11.93 -12.16 6.00
CA GLU A 688 12.35 -13.21 6.93
C GLU A 688 13.14 -12.65 8.13
N ALA A 689 14.00 -11.64 7.90
CA ALA A 689 14.68 -10.95 9.00
C ALA A 689 13.67 -10.33 9.99
N PHE A 690 12.60 -9.69 9.49
CA PHE A 690 11.53 -9.17 10.34
C PHE A 690 10.77 -10.28 11.09
N ARG A 691 10.51 -11.43 10.46
CA ARG A 691 9.85 -12.57 11.13
C ARG A 691 10.67 -13.11 12.30
N VAL A 692 11.97 -13.27 12.14
CA VAL A 692 12.87 -13.79 13.19
C VAL A 692 12.92 -12.84 14.38
N VAL A 693 13.02 -11.52 14.14
CA VAL A 693 13.00 -10.51 15.21
C VAL A 693 11.68 -10.54 15.97
N TYR A 694 10.54 -10.60 15.27
CA TYR A 694 9.21 -10.66 15.91
C TYR A 694 8.97 -11.92 16.72
N GLN A 695 9.61 -13.04 16.37
CA GLN A 695 9.51 -14.31 17.11
C GLN A 695 10.44 -14.39 18.33
N GLN A 696 11.48 -13.55 18.41
CA GLN A 696 12.37 -13.48 19.58
C GLN A 696 11.87 -12.50 20.65
N GLU A 697 10.95 -11.60 20.31
CA GLU A 697 10.30 -10.66 21.23
C GLU A 697 9.00 -11.20 21.86
N GLN A 698 8.50 -12.36 21.40
CA GLN A 698 7.44 -13.15 22.05
C GLN A 698 8.05 -14.29 22.87
#